data_AF-A0A9D5S9R3-F1
#
_entry.id   AF-A0A9D5S9R3-F1
#
_cell.length_a   1.000
_cell.length_b   1.000
_cell.length_c   1.000
_cell.angle_alpha   90.00
_cell.angle_beta   90.00
_cell.angle_gamma   90.00
#
_symmetry.space_group_name_H-M   'P 1'
#
loop_
_entity.id
_entity.type
_entity.pdbx_description
1 polymer ?
#
loop_
_entity_poly.entity_id
_entity_poly.type
_entity_poly.pdbx_seq_one_letter_code
_entity_poly.pdbx_strand_id
1 'polypeptide(L)'
;MTMKRIICVLLVMAGTWIELLAQTEYQMAGPYEVVARDGQYAKTKGGSERDMYAAWTAAKTGQHNKAREIINAYASTLQRFDGHDAPLCLIQGYWLVRAMIAEQEHQVPAWTAMMRRALLPVMEKFEADSPYANGNWGAIVNRCRMACAIFLKDKRLYQASVDYYLHANDNGSLPRYIGLTGQCQETGRDQGHTQLGLAALAELCEMAWEYGNSISPDSNNNLWGALDNRLMKGFEYTAKYNLGYDVPFETWKDCTGLYGNWTEPGAMGRGTIRCIYDLPYKHYVGRLGLKMPYTKKLLALQAKAAKRGEIKLSAEANSFRVKGVSEGVKLHQVFTYPAPAGAPLKHDYDVYIQPRGHKEWTKIDTYMAKVNAPAGLNKHKVTEISYAFFDFTGDVFVRVVCKNKKYQHARIRPDYRGTIAQELNDSTVQFLLFQPENVSVEFDGSITDNLLLFTSKPAVQMEAAQKEAQAQKRDFIYYQPGFYTEDTIRVKSNTTVYLAGGSYFTGTFAIEDAENVSILGRGIARPAAGYEGCHVHRSKHVRIDGLILNTCPIGESHDVTIHDVRSISHPAWGDGLNVFGGCSHIFYDRVFCRTSDDCTTAYATRKGFNGSVSNIRMTNSTLWADVAHPILIGVHGNTEQPDSIVGVKYDNIDIICQSEPQVNCQGCMAIVCGDNNLVRDVTFENIRIEQIHQGCILHMSVVWGEKYNTAPGRGIEDVTFRNIRYYGKLANMSVINGYNEQRKIKNVRFEDFRVNGKVIYDDMPGKLKWYQTADYVPIYIGSHVENVTFTK
;
A
#
# COMPACT_ATOMS: atom_id res chain seq x y z
N MET A 1 15.78 42.20 -26.95
CA MET A 1 14.98 41.96 -28.18
C MET A 1 13.69 41.28 -27.78
N THR A 2 12.56 41.89 -28.11
CA THR A 2 11.31 41.84 -27.34
C THR A 2 10.42 40.63 -27.65
N MET A 3 9.91 40.02 -26.59
CA MET A 3 9.00 38.87 -26.46
C MET A 3 7.55 39.14 -26.97
N LYS A 4 7.41 40.02 -27.98
CA LYS A 4 6.13 40.51 -28.51
C LYS A 4 5.63 39.79 -29.77
N ARG A 5 6.30 38.74 -30.25
CA ARG A 5 5.98 38.10 -31.55
C ARG A 5 5.28 36.74 -31.53
N ILE A 6 4.74 36.28 -30.39
CA ILE A 6 4.03 34.97 -30.32
C ILE A 6 2.51 35.09 -30.05
N ILE A 7 1.95 36.30 -29.91
CA ILE A 7 0.53 36.48 -29.51
C ILE A 7 -0.48 36.48 -30.69
N CYS A 8 -0.08 36.33 -31.96
CA CYS A 8 -0.98 36.66 -33.10
C CYS A 8 -1.48 35.52 -34.02
N VAL A 9 -1.60 34.26 -33.60
CA VAL A 9 -2.19 33.20 -34.49
C VAL A 9 -3.22 32.28 -33.79
N LEU A 10 -4.04 32.79 -32.87
CA LEU A 10 -5.07 31.98 -32.18
C LEU A 10 -6.49 32.56 -32.20
N LEU A 11 -6.86 33.27 -33.26
CA LEU A 11 -8.24 33.65 -33.51
C LEU A 11 -8.69 33.06 -34.85
N VAL A 12 -9.73 32.22 -34.81
CA VAL A 12 -10.92 32.23 -35.69
C VAL A 12 -11.62 30.84 -35.69
N MET A 13 -12.83 30.83 -35.10
CA MET A 13 -14.01 29.93 -35.28
C MET A 13 -14.00 28.55 -34.58
N ALA A 14 -14.96 28.16 -33.73
CA ALA A 14 -16.22 28.69 -33.18
C ALA A 14 -16.48 27.82 -31.92
N GLY A 15 -16.85 28.31 -30.74
CA GLY A 15 -18.05 29.08 -30.43
C GLY A 15 -18.96 28.21 -29.54
N THR A 16 -18.80 28.34 -28.21
CA THR A 16 -19.76 28.15 -27.08
C THR A 16 -19.05 27.65 -25.81
N TRP A 17 -19.27 28.37 -24.69
CA TRP A 17 -18.69 28.21 -23.33
C TRP A 17 -17.33 28.85 -22.99
N ILE A 18 -16.81 29.76 -23.83
CA ILE A 18 -15.72 30.66 -23.43
C ILE A 18 -16.20 31.78 -22.46
N GLU A 19 -17.49 31.87 -22.15
CA GLU A 19 -18.07 33.08 -21.51
C GLU A 19 -18.74 32.90 -20.14
N LEU A 20 -18.77 31.72 -19.50
CA LEU A 20 -19.48 31.57 -18.21
C LEU A 20 -18.65 31.80 -16.93
N LEU A 21 -17.41 32.29 -17.08
CA LEU A 21 -16.71 33.01 -16.02
C LEU A 21 -16.06 34.21 -16.69
N ALA A 22 -16.80 35.31 -16.78
CA ALA A 22 -16.18 36.63 -16.86
C ALA A 22 -15.26 36.76 -15.63
N GLN A 23 -13.98 36.43 -15.80
CA GLN A 23 -13.01 36.19 -14.71
C GLN A 23 -12.67 37.46 -13.91
N THR A 24 -13.09 38.64 -14.36
CA THR A 24 -13.10 39.87 -13.55
C THR A 24 -14.00 39.72 -12.31
N GLU A 25 -15.05 38.90 -12.38
CA GLU A 25 -16.02 38.68 -11.30
C GLU A 25 -15.72 37.44 -10.44
N TYR A 26 -14.62 36.72 -10.70
CA TYR A 26 -14.26 35.58 -9.85
C TYR A 26 -14.05 36.03 -8.40
N GLN A 27 -14.86 35.46 -7.50
CA GLN A 27 -14.73 35.63 -6.06
C GLN A 27 -13.90 34.49 -5.50
N MET A 28 -12.79 34.86 -4.86
CA MET A 28 -11.89 33.91 -4.21
C MET A 28 -12.61 33.18 -3.08
N ALA A 29 -12.46 31.86 -3.02
CA ALA A 29 -13.05 31.01 -1.98
C ALA A 29 -12.22 31.01 -0.69
N GLY A 30 -10.90 31.19 -0.82
CA GLY A 30 -9.95 31.40 0.27
C GLY A 30 -9.62 32.89 0.49
N PRO A 31 -8.34 33.25 0.75
CA PRO A 31 -7.17 32.37 0.83
C PRO A 31 -7.21 31.52 2.11
N TYR A 32 -6.68 30.30 2.04
CA TYR A 32 -6.63 29.40 3.19
C TYR A 32 -5.25 29.39 3.82
N GLU A 33 -5.21 29.42 5.16
CA GLU A 33 -3.97 29.28 5.91
C GLU A 33 -3.39 27.86 5.76
N VAL A 34 -4.26 26.86 5.71
CA VAL A 34 -3.91 25.44 5.55
C VAL A 34 -4.70 24.83 4.40
N VAL A 35 -3.99 24.22 3.45
CA VAL A 35 -4.61 23.48 2.33
C VAL A 35 -4.45 21.98 2.56
N ALA A 36 -5.56 21.25 2.69
CA ALA A 36 -5.52 19.80 2.85
C ALA A 36 -6.63 19.15 2.01
N ARG A 37 -6.39 17.89 1.62
CA ARG A 37 -7.37 17.05 0.93
C ARG A 37 -8.10 16.11 1.89
N ASP A 38 -7.49 15.85 3.03
CA ASP A 38 -7.92 14.97 4.10
C ASP A 38 -7.77 15.66 5.47
N GLY A 39 -8.27 14.99 6.52
CA GLY A 39 -8.20 15.49 7.89
C GLY A 39 -9.02 16.76 8.15
N GLN A 40 -8.67 17.46 9.25
CA GLN A 40 -9.40 18.63 9.76
C GLN A 40 -9.61 19.75 8.73
N TYR A 41 -8.69 19.88 7.78
CA TYR A 41 -8.69 20.95 6.78
C TYR A 41 -9.19 20.51 5.40
N ALA A 42 -9.72 19.28 5.24
CA ALA A 42 -10.16 18.74 3.94
C ALA A 42 -11.12 19.66 3.16
N LYS A 43 -11.94 20.44 3.88
CA LYS A 43 -12.87 21.43 3.28
C LYS A 43 -12.17 22.52 2.44
N THR A 44 -10.88 22.76 2.65
CA THR A 44 -10.13 23.79 1.91
C THR A 44 -9.68 23.33 0.53
N LYS A 45 -9.69 22.02 0.24
CA LYS A 45 -9.33 21.45 -1.07
C LYS A 45 -10.07 22.10 -2.23
N GLY A 46 -11.41 22.07 -2.18
CA GLY A 46 -12.24 22.50 -3.30
C GLY A 46 -12.13 24.01 -3.58
N GLY A 47 -12.02 24.83 -2.53
CA GLY A 47 -11.84 26.27 -2.66
C GLY A 47 -10.46 26.64 -3.19
N SER A 48 -9.40 26.08 -2.60
CA SER A 48 -8.02 26.37 -3.00
C SER A 48 -7.72 25.96 -4.44
N GLU A 49 -8.26 24.82 -4.88
CA GLU A 49 -8.11 24.37 -6.27
C GLU A 49 -8.75 25.33 -7.26
N ARG A 50 -9.95 25.86 -6.96
CA ARG A 50 -10.60 26.87 -7.80
C ARG A 50 -9.80 28.16 -7.83
N ASP A 51 -9.34 28.64 -6.68
CA ASP A 51 -8.60 29.90 -6.59
C ASP A 51 -7.29 29.87 -7.38
N MET A 52 -6.47 28.84 -7.14
CA MET A 52 -5.15 28.73 -7.78
C MET A 52 -5.27 28.47 -9.28
N TYR A 53 -6.30 27.74 -9.71
CA TYR A 53 -6.61 27.56 -11.13
C TYR A 53 -7.14 28.86 -11.78
N ALA A 54 -7.96 29.64 -11.07
CA ALA A 54 -8.43 30.94 -11.52
C ALA A 54 -7.26 31.93 -11.67
N ALA A 55 -6.30 31.92 -10.73
CA ALA A 55 -5.07 32.72 -10.85
C ALA A 55 -4.31 32.39 -12.14
N TRP A 56 -4.09 31.10 -12.41
CA TRP A 56 -3.43 30.66 -13.64
C TRP A 56 -4.20 31.09 -14.90
N THR A 57 -5.51 30.89 -14.91
CA THR A 57 -6.32 31.21 -16.09
C THR A 57 -6.39 32.72 -16.33
N ALA A 58 -6.49 33.53 -15.27
CA ALA A 58 -6.43 34.98 -15.35
C ALA A 58 -5.09 35.46 -15.92
N ALA A 59 -3.96 34.94 -15.43
CA ALA A 59 -2.64 35.28 -15.96
C ALA A 59 -2.51 34.90 -17.44
N LYS A 60 -2.94 33.69 -17.82
CA LYS A 60 -2.89 33.19 -19.20
C LYS A 60 -3.75 33.99 -20.18
N THR A 61 -4.86 34.57 -19.70
CA THR A 61 -5.84 35.30 -20.53
C THR A 61 -5.63 36.82 -20.51
N GLY A 62 -4.57 37.31 -19.85
CA GLY A 62 -4.24 38.75 -19.79
C GLY A 62 -4.95 39.53 -18.67
N GLN A 63 -5.64 38.85 -17.75
CA GLN A 63 -6.31 39.46 -16.59
C GLN A 63 -5.36 39.59 -15.40
N HIS A 64 -4.25 40.29 -15.64
CA HIS A 64 -3.09 40.34 -14.75
C HIS A 64 -3.41 40.86 -13.34
N ASN A 65 -4.33 41.82 -13.20
CA ASN A 65 -4.74 42.36 -11.89
C ASN A 65 -5.41 41.30 -11.01
N LYS A 66 -6.35 40.52 -11.57
CA LYS A 66 -7.04 39.45 -10.85
C LYS A 66 -6.09 38.30 -10.51
N ALA A 67 -5.17 37.96 -11.42
CA ALA A 67 -4.13 36.97 -11.14
C ALA A 67 -3.29 37.38 -9.92
N ARG A 68 -2.76 38.61 -9.92
CA ARG A 68 -1.96 39.13 -8.80
C ARG A 68 -2.74 39.28 -7.51
N GLU A 69 -4.02 39.65 -7.57
CA GLU A 69 -4.91 39.68 -6.39
C GLU A 69 -4.92 38.33 -5.67
N ILE A 70 -5.17 37.24 -6.40
CA ILE A 70 -5.20 35.88 -5.84
C ILE A 70 -3.82 35.43 -5.37
N ILE A 71 -2.77 35.66 -6.18
CA ILE A 71 -1.40 35.27 -5.81
C ILE A 71 -0.97 35.97 -4.52
N ASN A 72 -1.21 37.28 -4.40
CA ASN A 72 -0.83 38.07 -3.23
C ASN A 72 -1.60 37.62 -1.98
N ALA A 73 -2.89 37.31 -2.10
CA ALA A 73 -3.70 36.81 -1.01
C ALA A 73 -3.18 35.47 -0.46
N TYR A 74 -2.85 34.52 -1.34
CA TYR A 74 -2.23 33.26 -0.90
C TYR A 74 -0.81 33.47 -0.39
N ALA A 75 -0.03 34.37 -0.98
CA ALA A 75 1.33 34.67 -0.53
C ALA A 75 1.38 35.20 0.92
N SER A 76 0.39 35.98 1.34
CA SER A 76 0.28 36.47 2.72
C SER A 76 -0.28 35.44 3.69
N THR A 77 -1.16 34.54 3.24
CA THR A 77 -1.96 33.72 4.15
C THR A 77 -1.51 32.27 4.24
N LEU A 78 -1.13 31.63 3.12
CA LEU A 78 -0.85 30.19 3.08
C LEU A 78 0.40 29.84 3.91
N GLN A 79 0.21 28.96 4.90
CA GLN A 79 1.24 28.51 5.81
C GLN A 79 1.75 27.11 5.45
N ARG A 80 0.87 26.16 5.16
CA ARG A 80 1.26 24.79 4.82
C ARG A 80 0.21 24.04 4.01
N PHE A 81 0.64 22.98 3.36
CA PHE A 81 -0.25 21.90 2.97
C PHE A 81 -0.19 20.80 4.03
N ASP A 82 -1.34 20.22 4.38
CA ASP A 82 -1.47 19.33 5.53
C ASP A 82 -2.19 18.03 5.15
N GLY A 83 -2.05 17.02 5.99
CA GLY A 83 -2.61 15.68 5.80
C GLY A 83 -1.73 14.69 5.05
N HIS A 84 -2.20 13.45 4.94
CA HIS A 84 -1.53 12.38 4.20
C HIS A 84 -1.52 12.69 2.70
N ASP A 85 -2.59 13.30 2.20
CA ASP A 85 -2.79 13.61 0.79
C ASP A 85 -2.19 14.97 0.38
N ALA A 86 -1.42 15.63 1.26
CA ALA A 86 -0.73 16.88 0.95
C ALA A 86 0.06 16.87 -0.38
N PRO A 87 0.74 15.76 -0.79
CA PRO A 87 1.39 15.70 -2.10
C PRO A 87 0.43 15.90 -3.29
N LEU A 88 -0.80 15.39 -3.22
CA LEU A 88 -1.81 15.59 -4.26
C LEU A 88 -2.32 17.04 -4.31
N CYS A 89 -2.23 17.78 -3.21
CA CYS A 89 -2.57 19.20 -3.21
C CYS A 89 -1.55 20.07 -3.98
N LEU A 90 -0.42 19.49 -4.41
CA LEU A 90 0.49 20.15 -5.36
C LEU A 90 -0.09 20.20 -6.78
N ILE A 91 -1.26 19.60 -7.03
CA ILE A 91 -2.04 19.87 -8.25
C ILE A 91 -2.39 21.37 -8.32
N GLN A 92 -3.02 21.90 -7.28
CA GLN A 92 -3.36 23.32 -7.20
C GLN A 92 -2.15 24.21 -6.90
N GLY A 93 -1.20 23.72 -6.09
CA GLY A 93 0.07 24.42 -5.87
C GLY A 93 0.80 24.72 -7.18
N TYR A 94 0.83 23.77 -8.12
CA TYR A 94 1.40 23.97 -9.45
C TYR A 94 0.70 25.09 -10.24
N TRP A 95 -0.64 25.15 -10.22
CA TRP A 95 -1.37 26.23 -10.91
C TRP A 95 -1.00 27.60 -10.36
N LEU A 96 -0.88 27.73 -9.03
CA LEU A 96 -0.44 28.97 -8.40
C LEU A 96 0.96 29.37 -8.85
N VAL A 97 1.92 28.44 -8.82
CA VAL A 97 3.32 28.72 -9.24
C VAL A 97 3.39 29.09 -10.72
N ARG A 98 2.57 28.49 -11.57
CA ARG A 98 2.47 28.89 -12.97
C ARG A 98 1.96 30.32 -13.17
N ALA A 99 0.94 30.70 -12.42
CA ALA A 99 0.48 32.09 -12.39
C ALA A 99 1.62 33.03 -11.94
N MET A 100 2.38 32.64 -10.93
CA MET A 100 3.52 33.41 -10.44
C MET A 100 4.63 33.54 -11.51
N ILE A 101 4.92 32.49 -12.28
CA ILE A 101 5.89 32.56 -13.40
C ILE A 101 5.41 33.52 -14.49
N ALA A 102 4.12 33.47 -14.85
CA ALA A 102 3.55 34.38 -15.85
C ALA A 102 3.57 35.85 -15.39
N GLU A 103 3.48 36.10 -14.09
CA GLU A 103 3.48 37.42 -13.47
C GLU A 103 4.84 37.79 -12.81
N GLN A 104 5.93 37.09 -13.17
CA GLN A 104 7.19 37.15 -12.42
C GLN A 104 7.84 38.55 -12.37
N GLU A 105 7.54 39.42 -13.34
CA GLU A 105 8.00 40.82 -13.36
C GLU A 105 7.41 41.65 -12.20
N HIS A 106 6.32 41.20 -11.59
CA HIS A 106 5.61 41.86 -10.49
C HIS A 106 5.78 41.14 -9.14
N GLN A 107 6.72 40.19 -9.06
CA GLN A 107 6.93 39.41 -7.83
C GLN A 107 7.26 40.31 -6.62
N VAL A 108 6.74 39.92 -5.45
CA VAL A 108 7.09 40.52 -4.16
C VAL A 108 7.72 39.47 -3.24
N PRO A 109 8.52 39.84 -2.22
CA PRO A 109 9.21 38.88 -1.35
C PRO A 109 8.29 37.81 -0.72
N ALA A 110 7.03 38.16 -0.46
CA ALA A 110 6.03 37.25 0.09
C ALA A 110 5.79 36.00 -0.78
N TRP A 111 5.96 36.10 -2.10
CA TRP A 111 5.78 34.98 -3.04
C TRP A 111 6.82 33.89 -2.79
N THR A 112 8.09 34.28 -2.76
CA THR A 112 9.23 33.41 -2.43
C THR A 112 9.08 32.85 -1.01
N ALA A 113 8.66 33.68 -0.05
CA ALA A 113 8.43 33.25 1.31
C ALA A 113 7.36 32.14 1.37
N MET A 114 6.23 32.30 0.68
CA MET A 114 5.16 31.30 0.61
C MET A 114 5.65 29.98 0.03
N MET A 115 6.41 29.99 -1.08
CA MET A 115 6.96 28.74 -1.63
C MET A 115 7.83 28.01 -0.63
N ARG A 116 8.75 28.71 0.05
CA ARG A 116 9.66 28.12 1.03
C ARG A 116 8.94 27.58 2.27
N ARG A 117 7.88 28.28 2.71
CA ARG A 117 7.11 27.90 3.90
C ARG A 117 6.09 26.79 3.64
N ALA A 118 5.41 26.82 2.49
CA ALA A 118 4.24 25.98 2.25
C ALA A 118 4.47 24.88 1.20
N LEU A 119 5.16 25.17 0.09
CA LEU A 119 5.27 24.25 -1.05
C LEU A 119 6.49 23.32 -0.96
N LEU A 120 7.68 23.87 -0.70
CA LEU A 120 8.92 23.08 -0.62
C LEU A 120 8.86 22.00 0.47
N PRO A 121 8.35 22.24 1.69
CA PRO A 121 8.29 21.22 2.73
C PRO A 121 7.48 19.98 2.34
N VAL A 122 6.45 20.13 1.50
CA VAL A 122 5.67 18.98 0.99
C VAL A 122 6.54 18.10 0.09
N MET A 123 7.34 18.72 -0.77
CA MET A 123 8.22 18.02 -1.72
C MET A 123 9.40 17.36 -1.01
N GLU A 124 9.96 18.03 0.00
CA GLU A 124 11.03 17.50 0.85
C GLU A 124 10.54 16.32 1.68
N LYS A 125 9.36 16.46 2.31
CA LYS A 125 8.71 15.36 3.03
C LYS A 125 8.43 14.18 2.10
N PHE A 126 7.88 14.43 0.91
CA PHE A 126 7.58 13.39 -0.06
C PHE A 126 8.82 12.59 -0.49
N GLU A 127 9.98 13.23 -0.64
CA GLU A 127 11.24 12.53 -0.94
C GLU A 127 11.88 11.83 0.26
N ALA A 128 11.70 12.38 1.46
CA ALA A 128 12.14 11.73 2.69
C ALA A 128 11.26 10.51 3.03
N ASP A 129 9.99 10.56 2.63
CA ASP A 129 9.05 9.48 2.75
C ASP A 129 9.40 8.33 1.79
N SER A 130 8.68 7.24 1.97
CA SER A 130 8.85 6.07 1.13
C SER A 130 8.29 6.29 -0.26
N PRO A 131 8.79 5.55 -1.26
CA PRO A 131 8.19 5.57 -2.58
C PRO A 131 6.70 5.27 -2.51
N TYR A 132 5.91 6.09 -3.20
CA TYR A 132 4.47 5.88 -3.29
C TYR A 132 4.18 4.77 -4.29
N ALA A 133 3.27 3.86 -3.95
CA ALA A 133 2.84 2.82 -4.88
C ALA A 133 2.13 3.44 -6.11
N ASN A 134 1.49 4.58 -5.93
CA ASN A 134 0.82 5.34 -6.99
C ASN A 134 1.80 6.28 -7.70
N GLY A 135 2.31 5.88 -8.86
CA GLY A 135 3.35 6.65 -9.55
C GLY A 135 2.89 8.04 -10.00
N ASN A 136 1.58 8.27 -10.19
CA ASN A 136 1.09 9.59 -10.56
C ASN A 136 1.34 10.65 -9.46
N TRP A 137 1.48 10.27 -8.19
CA TRP A 137 1.80 11.19 -7.10
C TRP A 137 3.20 11.78 -7.26
N GLY A 138 4.20 10.93 -7.48
CA GLY A 138 5.58 11.35 -7.71
C GLY A 138 5.70 12.28 -8.92
N ALA A 139 5.00 11.97 -10.01
CA ALA A 139 4.95 12.83 -11.19
C ALA A 139 4.35 14.23 -10.87
N ILE A 140 3.27 14.29 -10.09
CA ILE A 140 2.62 15.56 -9.67
C ILE A 140 3.55 16.38 -8.76
N VAL A 141 4.18 15.75 -7.78
CA VAL A 141 5.10 16.43 -6.87
C VAL A 141 6.28 17.00 -7.65
N ASN A 142 6.87 16.18 -8.53
CA ASN A 142 8.03 16.58 -9.30
C ASN A 142 7.71 17.68 -10.33
N ARG A 143 6.52 17.67 -10.96
CA ARG A 143 6.11 18.78 -11.85
C ARG A 143 6.05 20.11 -11.09
N CYS A 144 5.53 20.09 -9.86
CA CYS A 144 5.45 21.31 -9.04
C CYS A 144 6.85 21.74 -8.57
N ARG A 145 7.74 20.79 -8.26
CA ARG A 145 9.15 21.07 -7.94
C ARG A 145 9.86 21.81 -9.06
N MET A 146 9.75 21.32 -10.30
CA MET A 146 10.38 21.98 -11.44
C MET A 146 9.87 23.42 -11.63
N ALA A 147 8.55 23.62 -11.51
CA ALA A 147 7.97 24.96 -11.59
C ALA A 147 8.52 25.89 -10.49
N CYS A 148 8.62 25.42 -9.25
CA CYS A 148 9.24 26.17 -8.15
C CYS A 148 10.72 26.49 -8.46
N ALA A 149 11.48 25.52 -8.97
CA ALA A 149 12.88 25.72 -9.32
C ALA A 149 13.07 26.80 -10.39
N ILE A 150 12.22 26.81 -11.42
CA ILE A 150 12.24 27.82 -12.49
C ILE A 150 11.91 29.20 -11.92
N PHE A 151 10.84 29.33 -11.13
CA PHE A 151 10.46 30.61 -10.54
C PHE A 151 11.57 31.17 -9.64
N LEU A 152 12.11 30.32 -8.76
CA LEU A 152 13.17 30.68 -7.81
C LEU A 152 14.55 30.86 -8.46
N LYS A 153 14.70 30.45 -9.73
CA LYS A 153 15.99 30.34 -10.43
C LYS A 153 16.99 29.48 -9.65
N ASP A 154 16.48 28.43 -9.00
CA ASP A 154 17.26 27.51 -8.16
C ASP A 154 17.78 26.33 -9.01
N LYS A 155 19.05 26.40 -9.39
CA LYS A 155 19.69 25.35 -10.19
C LYS A 155 19.75 24.00 -9.49
N ARG A 156 19.88 23.95 -8.16
CA ARG A 156 19.96 22.70 -7.40
C ARG A 156 18.60 22.02 -7.37
N LEU A 157 17.55 22.80 -7.09
CA LEU A 157 16.18 22.28 -7.10
C LEU A 157 15.75 21.82 -8.50
N TYR A 158 16.21 22.51 -9.54
CA TYR A 158 15.98 22.12 -10.93
C TYR A 158 16.67 20.78 -11.25
N GLN A 159 17.96 20.65 -10.90
CA GLN A 159 18.70 19.40 -11.10
C GLN A 159 18.06 18.25 -10.31
N ALA A 160 17.65 18.47 -9.06
CA ALA A 160 16.93 17.47 -8.29
C ALA A 160 15.64 17.00 -8.98
N SER A 161 14.94 17.89 -9.69
CA SER A 161 13.75 17.51 -10.46
C SER A 161 14.07 16.67 -11.70
N VAL A 162 15.16 16.99 -12.40
CA VAL A 162 15.69 16.20 -13.52
C VAL A 162 16.14 14.81 -13.04
N ASP A 163 16.91 14.76 -11.95
CA ASP A 163 17.42 13.52 -11.36
C ASP A 163 16.26 12.63 -10.88
N TYR A 164 15.23 13.23 -10.27
CA TYR A 164 14.04 12.49 -9.88
C TYR A 164 13.34 11.86 -11.10
N TYR A 165 13.15 12.63 -12.17
CA TYR A 165 12.50 12.14 -13.39
C TYR A 165 13.25 10.97 -14.02
N LEU A 166 14.59 11.00 -14.00
CA LEU A 166 15.42 9.99 -14.67
C LEU A 166 15.78 8.79 -13.78
N HIS A 167 15.94 9.01 -12.46
CA HIS A 167 16.69 8.10 -11.59
C HIS A 167 16.05 7.82 -10.22
N ALA A 168 14.97 8.50 -9.82
CA ALA A 168 14.39 8.27 -8.50
C ALA A 168 13.94 6.81 -8.30
N ASN A 169 14.11 6.31 -7.08
CA ASN A 169 13.53 5.04 -6.66
C ASN A 169 12.02 5.18 -6.36
N ASP A 170 11.28 5.84 -7.22
CA ASP A 170 9.84 6.09 -7.06
C ASP A 170 9.08 5.75 -8.34
N ASN A 171 7.86 5.26 -8.20
CA ASN A 171 7.01 4.90 -9.33
C ASN A 171 6.68 6.10 -10.22
N GLY A 172 6.82 7.35 -9.76
CA GLY A 172 6.67 8.57 -10.55
C GLY A 172 7.88 8.97 -11.40
N SER A 173 9.02 8.26 -11.29
CA SER A 173 10.15 8.41 -12.21
C SER A 173 9.84 7.78 -13.58
N LEU A 174 10.38 8.31 -14.68
CA LEU A 174 10.12 7.81 -16.02
C LEU A 174 10.35 6.29 -16.20
N PRO A 175 11.50 5.70 -15.80
CA PRO A 175 11.73 4.27 -16.01
C PRO A 175 10.80 3.36 -15.20
N ARG A 176 10.28 3.85 -14.06
CA ARG A 176 9.37 3.10 -13.20
C ARG A 176 7.90 3.39 -13.48
N TYR A 177 7.59 4.52 -14.12
CA TYR A 177 6.24 4.89 -14.50
C TYR A 177 5.84 4.35 -15.87
N ILE A 178 6.76 4.26 -16.84
CA ILE A 178 6.45 3.82 -18.20
C ILE A 178 7.45 2.77 -18.66
N GLY A 179 6.97 1.58 -19.02
CA GLY A 179 7.78 0.44 -19.42
C GLY A 179 8.20 0.49 -20.88
N LEU A 180 9.00 -0.49 -21.28
CA LEU A 180 9.53 -0.59 -22.63
C LEU A 180 8.43 -0.65 -23.70
N THR A 181 7.30 -1.29 -23.38
CA THR A 181 6.12 -1.42 -24.25
C THR A 181 5.29 -0.13 -24.34
N GLY A 182 5.58 0.89 -23.53
CA GLY A 182 4.73 2.06 -23.34
C GLY A 182 3.63 1.87 -22.29
N GLN A 183 3.49 0.67 -21.71
CA GLN A 183 2.60 0.46 -20.58
C GLN A 183 2.98 1.39 -19.42
N CYS A 184 2.01 2.15 -18.93
CA CYS A 184 2.15 2.93 -17.72
C CYS A 184 1.99 2.03 -16.48
N GLN A 185 2.70 2.29 -15.38
CA GLN A 185 2.58 1.55 -14.14
C GLN A 185 1.13 1.56 -13.60
N GLU A 186 0.41 2.67 -13.76
CA GLU A 186 -1.02 2.80 -13.38
C GLU A 186 -1.99 2.13 -14.38
N THR A 187 -1.50 1.52 -15.47
CA THR A 187 -2.36 0.96 -16.54
C THR A 187 -3.31 -0.11 -16.00
N GLY A 188 -2.84 -0.96 -15.07
CA GLY A 188 -3.67 -2.03 -14.50
C GLY A 188 -4.75 -1.51 -13.54
N ARG A 189 -4.60 -0.29 -13.02
CA ARG A 189 -5.59 0.36 -12.14
C ARG A 189 -6.72 0.98 -12.96
N ASP A 190 -6.45 2.10 -13.62
CA ASP A 190 -7.42 2.81 -14.46
C ASP A 190 -6.84 3.90 -15.36
N GLN A 191 -7.68 4.32 -16.30
CA GLN A 191 -7.31 5.31 -17.31
C GLN A 191 -7.31 6.75 -16.78
N GLY A 192 -8.00 7.03 -15.67
CA GLY A 192 -7.97 8.34 -15.03
C GLY A 192 -6.61 8.65 -14.42
N HIS A 193 -6.06 7.73 -13.63
CA HIS A 193 -4.76 7.84 -12.97
C HIS A 193 -3.61 7.73 -13.96
N THR A 194 -3.71 6.82 -14.93
CA THR A 194 -2.75 6.72 -16.05
C THR A 194 -2.60 8.06 -16.78
N GLN A 195 -3.72 8.67 -17.19
CA GLN A 195 -3.69 9.95 -17.90
C GLN A 195 -3.23 11.10 -17.00
N LEU A 196 -3.52 11.07 -15.70
CA LEU A 196 -3.10 12.11 -14.76
C LEU A 196 -1.57 12.18 -14.64
N GLY A 197 -0.88 11.05 -14.43
CA GLY A 197 0.58 11.05 -14.34
C GLY A 197 1.26 11.36 -15.68
N LEU A 198 0.73 10.83 -16.80
CA LEU A 198 1.24 11.18 -18.14
C LEU A 198 1.19 12.68 -18.43
N ALA A 199 0.11 13.35 -18.02
CA ALA A 199 -0.01 14.81 -18.15
C ALA A 199 1.07 15.54 -17.35
N ALA A 200 1.27 15.15 -16.08
CA ALA A 200 2.28 15.74 -15.21
C ALA A 200 3.71 15.59 -15.78
N LEU A 201 4.04 14.41 -16.31
CA LEU A 201 5.34 14.18 -16.95
C LEU A 201 5.52 15.00 -18.24
N ALA A 202 4.47 15.14 -19.05
CA ALA A 202 4.50 15.96 -20.26
C ALA A 202 4.72 17.46 -19.96
N GLU A 203 4.02 17.98 -18.96
CA GLU A 203 4.20 19.36 -18.50
C GLU A 203 5.60 19.60 -17.93
N LEU A 204 6.15 18.64 -17.18
CA LEU A 204 7.51 18.66 -16.69
C LEU A 204 8.53 18.70 -17.84
N CYS A 205 8.37 17.83 -18.84
CA CYS A 205 9.26 17.81 -20.00
C CYS A 205 9.20 19.13 -20.79
N GLU A 206 8.02 19.73 -20.92
CA GLU A 206 7.87 21.02 -21.60
C GLU A 206 8.54 22.15 -20.83
N MET A 207 8.37 22.20 -19.51
CA MET A 207 9.08 23.18 -18.67
C MET A 207 10.60 23.04 -18.80
N ALA A 208 11.12 21.80 -18.80
CA ALA A 208 12.54 21.56 -18.99
C ALA A 208 13.01 21.99 -20.39
N TRP A 209 12.22 21.72 -21.43
CA TRP A 209 12.52 22.12 -22.81
C TRP A 209 12.56 23.65 -22.97
N GLU A 210 11.55 24.37 -22.47
CA GLU A 210 11.50 25.84 -22.55
C GLU A 210 12.63 26.48 -21.73
N TYR A 211 12.86 25.99 -20.51
CA TYR A 211 13.90 26.52 -19.62
C TYR A 211 15.31 26.24 -20.14
N GLY A 212 15.58 25.03 -20.63
CA GLY A 212 16.89 24.64 -21.19
C GLY A 212 17.28 25.50 -22.40
N ASN A 213 16.32 25.75 -23.30
CA ASN A 213 16.52 26.66 -24.45
C ASN A 213 16.84 28.11 -24.03
N SER A 214 16.52 28.52 -22.81
CA SER A 214 16.72 29.89 -22.32
C SER A 214 18.07 30.14 -21.64
N ILE A 215 18.81 29.09 -21.22
CA ILE A 215 20.02 29.24 -20.37
C ILE A 215 21.30 28.67 -21.00
N SER A 216 21.22 27.59 -21.78
CA SER A 216 22.38 27.09 -22.54
C SER A 216 21.93 26.12 -23.64
N PRO A 217 22.19 26.42 -24.93
CA PRO A 217 21.94 25.50 -26.05
C PRO A 217 22.64 24.14 -25.90
N ASP A 218 23.69 24.06 -25.08
CA ASP A 218 24.52 22.86 -24.88
C ASP A 218 24.10 22.03 -23.65
N SER A 219 23.09 22.49 -22.89
CA SER A 219 22.55 21.70 -21.78
C SER A 219 21.64 20.59 -22.32
N ASN A 220 22.02 19.32 -22.10
CA ASN A 220 21.23 18.15 -22.50
C ASN A 220 19.96 17.99 -21.63
N ASN A 221 19.08 19.00 -21.65
CA ASN A 221 17.82 19.10 -20.88
C ASN A 221 16.62 18.51 -21.64
N ASN A 222 16.87 17.71 -22.68
CA ASN A 222 15.82 17.07 -23.46
C ASN A 222 15.21 15.87 -22.73
N LEU A 223 14.35 16.14 -21.75
CA LEU A 223 13.61 15.11 -21.01
C LEU A 223 12.56 14.39 -21.87
N TRP A 224 12.09 15.02 -22.95
CA TRP A 224 11.21 14.39 -23.93
C TRP A 224 11.90 13.20 -24.61
N GLY A 225 13.19 13.34 -24.94
CA GLY A 225 13.99 12.29 -25.57
C GLY A 225 14.42 11.13 -24.66
N ALA A 226 14.19 11.24 -23.34
CA ALA A 226 14.70 10.29 -22.36
C ALA A 226 14.22 8.85 -22.61
N LEU A 227 15.13 7.89 -22.39
CA LEU A 227 14.88 6.45 -22.48
C LEU A 227 14.23 6.00 -23.80
N ASP A 228 14.73 6.55 -24.91
CA ASP A 228 14.22 6.32 -26.28
C ASP A 228 12.76 6.79 -26.43
N ASN A 229 12.55 8.08 -26.19
CA ASN A 229 11.24 8.75 -26.24
C ASN A 229 10.18 8.00 -25.41
N ARG A 230 10.54 7.53 -24.21
CA ARG A 230 9.67 6.64 -23.40
C ARG A 230 8.30 7.24 -23.12
N LEU A 231 8.25 8.55 -22.87
CA LEU A 231 7.00 9.25 -22.63
C LEU A 231 6.09 9.24 -23.87
N MET A 232 6.65 9.36 -25.08
CA MET A 232 5.91 9.20 -26.34
C MET A 232 5.22 7.84 -26.43
N LYS A 233 5.95 6.76 -26.08
CA LYS A 233 5.43 5.39 -26.06
C LYS A 233 4.26 5.27 -25.06
N GLY A 234 4.38 5.89 -23.89
CA GLY A 234 3.31 6.00 -22.89
C GLY A 234 2.01 6.60 -23.42
N PHE A 235 2.12 7.74 -24.12
CA PHE A 235 0.96 8.39 -24.73
C PHE A 235 0.35 7.56 -25.86
N GLU A 236 1.16 6.99 -26.75
CA GLU A 236 0.66 6.15 -27.85
C GLU A 236 -0.03 4.87 -27.35
N TYR A 237 0.56 4.20 -26.36
CA TYR A 237 -0.04 3.04 -25.69
C TYR A 237 -1.40 3.39 -25.09
N THR A 238 -1.44 4.45 -24.28
CA THR A 238 -2.66 4.87 -23.56
C THR A 238 -3.75 5.33 -24.53
N ALA A 239 -3.38 6.07 -25.58
CA ALA A 239 -4.31 6.46 -26.65
C ALA A 239 -4.88 5.23 -27.36
N LYS A 240 -4.04 4.24 -27.71
CA LYS A 240 -4.47 3.01 -28.36
C LYS A 240 -5.50 2.26 -27.51
N TYR A 241 -5.22 2.06 -26.23
CA TYR A 241 -6.13 1.36 -25.33
C TYR A 241 -7.47 2.09 -25.16
N ASN A 242 -7.43 3.40 -24.97
CA ASN A 242 -8.64 4.21 -24.78
C ASN A 242 -9.47 4.41 -26.06
N LEU A 243 -8.89 4.17 -27.24
CA LEU A 243 -9.63 4.10 -28.50
C LEU A 243 -10.35 2.76 -28.71
N GLY A 244 -10.23 1.83 -27.76
CA GLY A 244 -10.90 0.52 -27.81
C GLY A 244 -10.07 -0.59 -28.45
N TYR A 245 -8.80 -0.36 -28.79
CA TYR A 245 -7.91 -1.41 -29.28
C TYR A 245 -7.25 -2.16 -28.12
N ASP A 246 -6.78 -3.37 -28.39
CA ASP A 246 -5.96 -4.14 -27.46
C ASP A 246 -4.52 -3.64 -27.44
N VAL A 247 -3.91 -3.78 -26.27
CA VAL A 247 -2.53 -3.39 -25.98
C VAL A 247 -1.83 -4.55 -25.28
N PRO A 248 -0.53 -4.76 -25.52
CA PRO A 248 0.24 -5.73 -24.75
C PRO A 248 0.22 -5.31 -23.28
N PHE A 249 0.04 -6.26 -22.37
CA PHE A 249 0.07 -5.99 -20.94
C PHE A 249 1.00 -6.98 -20.25
N GLU A 250 1.95 -6.46 -19.50
CA GLU A 250 2.90 -7.23 -18.70
C GLU A 250 2.57 -6.98 -17.23
N THR A 251 2.51 -8.06 -16.43
CA THR A 251 2.38 -7.93 -14.99
C THR A 251 3.54 -7.12 -14.45
N TRP A 252 3.23 -5.94 -13.92
CA TRP A 252 4.22 -4.98 -13.46
C TRP A 252 4.24 -4.95 -11.94
N LYS A 253 5.38 -5.30 -11.33
CA LYS A 253 5.62 -5.09 -9.89
C LYS A 253 6.25 -3.72 -9.67
N ASP A 254 5.51 -2.84 -9.00
CA ASP A 254 5.96 -1.49 -8.67
C ASP A 254 7.12 -1.52 -7.65
N CYS A 255 7.83 -0.39 -7.45
CA CYS A 255 9.02 -0.38 -6.60
C CYS A 255 8.74 -0.60 -5.10
N THR A 256 7.49 -0.53 -4.67
CA THR A 256 7.08 -0.86 -3.32
C THR A 256 6.60 -2.29 -3.15
N GLY A 257 6.26 -2.95 -4.26
CA GLY A 257 5.69 -4.28 -4.30
C GLY A 257 4.19 -4.35 -3.96
N LEU A 258 3.51 -3.21 -3.81
CA LEU A 258 2.09 -3.13 -3.48
C LEU A 258 1.18 -3.48 -4.66
N TYR A 259 1.49 -2.95 -5.83
CA TYR A 259 0.87 -3.25 -7.11
C TYR A 259 1.80 -4.15 -7.91
N GLY A 260 1.45 -5.43 -7.98
CA GLY A 260 2.31 -6.43 -8.63
C GLY A 260 1.58 -7.64 -9.21
N ASN A 261 0.26 -7.61 -9.22
CA ASN A 261 -0.57 -8.79 -9.52
C ASN A 261 -1.72 -8.48 -10.51
N TRP A 262 -1.69 -7.31 -11.17
CA TRP A 262 -2.56 -7.03 -12.30
C TRP A 262 -2.06 -7.83 -13.49
N THR A 263 -2.98 -8.50 -14.18
CA THR A 263 -2.70 -9.37 -15.32
C THR A 263 -3.31 -8.85 -16.61
N GLU A 264 -4.07 -7.75 -16.54
CA GLU A 264 -4.71 -7.10 -17.68
C GLU A 264 -4.81 -5.58 -17.46
N PRO A 265 -4.93 -4.76 -18.53
CA PRO A 265 -5.15 -3.33 -18.40
C PRO A 265 -6.47 -3.00 -17.68
N GLY A 266 -6.43 -2.07 -16.74
CA GLY A 266 -7.60 -1.57 -16.04
C GLY A 266 -8.60 -0.95 -17.01
N ALA A 267 -9.79 -1.55 -17.12
CA ALA A 267 -10.86 -1.07 -18.00
C ALA A 267 -11.59 0.16 -17.45
N MET A 268 -11.32 0.53 -16.21
CA MET A 268 -11.94 1.67 -15.54
C MET A 268 -11.57 2.98 -16.23
N GLY A 269 -12.60 3.80 -16.50
CA GLY A 269 -12.47 5.02 -17.27
C GLY A 269 -12.06 4.81 -18.73
N ARG A 270 -11.95 3.57 -19.24
CA ARG A 270 -11.56 3.30 -20.64
C ARG A 270 -12.50 3.99 -21.60
N GLY A 271 -11.94 4.82 -22.47
CA GLY A 271 -12.69 5.65 -23.42
C GLY A 271 -13.06 7.04 -22.89
N THR A 272 -12.81 7.34 -21.61
CA THR A 272 -12.87 8.70 -21.07
C THR A 272 -11.49 9.34 -21.21
N ILE A 273 -11.41 10.32 -22.10
CA ILE A 273 -10.16 10.92 -22.54
C ILE A 273 -9.96 12.25 -21.81
N ARG A 274 -8.85 12.39 -21.09
CA ARG A 274 -8.37 13.72 -20.63
C ARG A 274 -7.71 14.43 -21.83
N CYS A 275 -7.95 15.73 -21.99
CA CYS A 275 -7.48 16.53 -23.13
C CYS A 275 -5.99 16.92 -23.00
N ILE A 276 -5.13 15.92 -22.80
CA ILE A 276 -3.70 16.07 -22.45
C ILE A 276 -2.77 15.74 -23.63
N TYR A 277 -3.32 15.27 -24.73
CA TYR A 277 -2.60 14.67 -25.85
C TYR A 277 -2.05 15.70 -26.86
N ASP A 278 -2.51 16.95 -26.80
CA ASP A 278 -2.11 18.00 -27.74
C ASP A 278 -0.64 18.43 -27.55
N LEU A 279 -0.21 18.60 -26.31
CA LEU A 279 1.16 18.97 -25.95
C LEU A 279 2.22 17.95 -26.45
N PRO A 280 2.13 16.65 -26.10
CA PRO A 280 3.09 15.67 -26.60
C PRO A 280 3.01 15.50 -28.11
N TYR A 281 1.82 15.60 -28.73
CA TYR A 281 1.70 15.52 -30.19
C TYR A 281 2.42 16.67 -30.90
N LYS A 282 2.25 17.90 -30.40
CA LYS A 282 2.98 19.07 -30.91
C LYS A 282 4.48 18.91 -30.76
N HIS A 283 4.96 18.35 -29.65
CA HIS A 283 6.38 18.09 -29.45
C HIS A 283 6.89 17.02 -30.44
N TYR A 284 6.42 15.78 -30.32
CA TYR A 284 7.00 14.66 -31.07
C TYR A 284 6.68 14.70 -32.56
N VAL A 285 5.45 15.03 -32.94
CA VAL A 285 5.05 15.08 -34.37
C VAL A 285 5.35 16.45 -34.96
N GLY A 286 4.98 17.52 -34.25
CA GLY A 286 5.16 18.89 -34.74
C GLY A 286 6.62 19.34 -34.78
N ARG A 287 7.36 19.22 -33.66
CA ARG A 287 8.76 19.67 -33.57
C ARG A 287 9.74 18.63 -34.14
N LEU A 288 9.52 17.34 -33.88
CA LEU A 288 10.49 16.28 -34.23
C LEU A 288 10.12 15.44 -35.47
N GLY A 289 8.93 15.63 -36.06
CA GLY A 289 8.52 14.88 -37.26
C GLY A 289 8.26 13.39 -37.04
N LEU A 290 8.13 12.94 -35.78
CA LEU A 290 7.83 11.55 -35.44
C LEU A 290 6.35 11.20 -35.71
N LYS A 291 6.00 9.92 -35.53
CA LYS A 291 4.64 9.42 -35.79
C LYS A 291 3.95 8.98 -34.50
N MET A 292 2.80 9.59 -34.21
CA MET A 292 1.89 9.21 -33.12
C MET A 292 0.48 8.92 -33.66
N PRO A 293 0.28 7.81 -34.41
CA PRO A 293 -0.96 7.54 -35.13
C PRO A 293 -2.20 7.39 -34.24
N TYR A 294 -2.10 6.78 -33.05
CA TYR A 294 -3.26 6.63 -32.17
C TYR A 294 -3.61 7.96 -31.51
N THR A 295 -2.60 8.71 -31.08
CA THR A 295 -2.81 10.06 -30.55
C THR A 295 -3.43 10.98 -31.60
N LYS A 296 -2.99 10.91 -32.87
CA LYS A 296 -3.62 11.65 -33.99
C LYS A 296 -5.11 11.33 -34.12
N LYS A 297 -5.48 10.05 -34.06
CA LYS A 297 -6.89 9.61 -34.12
C LYS A 297 -7.68 10.17 -32.94
N LEU A 298 -7.13 10.08 -31.73
CA LEU A 298 -7.75 10.58 -30.50
C LEU A 298 -7.96 12.09 -30.56
N LEU A 299 -6.97 12.87 -31.02
CA LEU A 299 -7.11 14.32 -31.20
C LEU A 299 -8.18 14.70 -32.24
N ALA A 300 -8.33 13.91 -33.31
CA ALA A 300 -9.41 14.11 -34.27
C ALA A 300 -10.80 13.88 -33.63
N LEU A 301 -10.92 12.93 -32.70
CA LEU A 301 -12.15 12.72 -31.93
C LEU A 301 -12.38 13.85 -30.92
N GLN A 302 -11.34 14.33 -30.26
CA GLN A 302 -11.41 15.48 -29.36
C GLN A 302 -11.93 16.72 -30.10
N ALA A 303 -11.41 17.00 -31.31
CA ALA A 303 -11.88 18.10 -32.14
C ALA A 303 -13.36 17.95 -32.54
N LYS A 304 -13.82 16.72 -32.82
CA LYS A 304 -15.25 16.45 -33.09
C LYS A 304 -16.11 16.64 -31.83
N ALA A 305 -15.63 16.18 -30.67
CA ALA A 305 -16.32 16.36 -29.39
C ALA A 305 -16.45 17.85 -29.03
N ALA A 306 -15.39 18.64 -29.22
CA ALA A 306 -15.41 20.09 -29.05
C ALA A 306 -16.46 20.77 -29.94
N LYS A 307 -16.51 20.43 -31.23
CA LYS A 307 -17.54 20.95 -32.16
C LYS A 307 -18.97 20.59 -31.77
N ARG A 308 -19.16 19.55 -30.95
CA ARG A 308 -20.47 19.09 -30.46
C ARG A 308 -20.79 19.59 -29.06
N GLY A 309 -19.90 20.36 -28.41
CA GLY A 309 -20.06 20.74 -27.01
C GLY A 309 -19.97 19.56 -26.03
N GLU A 310 -19.35 18.45 -26.42
CA GLU A 310 -19.24 17.22 -25.60
C GLU A 310 -18.02 17.25 -24.64
N ILE A 311 -17.27 18.36 -24.58
CA ILE A 311 -16.12 18.54 -23.67
C ILE A 311 -16.62 18.92 -22.27
N LYS A 312 -16.30 18.09 -21.29
CA LYS A 312 -16.48 18.38 -19.86
C LYS A 312 -15.28 19.17 -19.35
N LEU A 313 -15.55 20.33 -18.74
CA LEU A 313 -14.52 21.19 -18.15
C LEU A 313 -14.18 20.74 -16.73
N SER A 314 -12.90 20.79 -16.35
CA SER A 314 -12.47 20.57 -14.96
C SER A 314 -11.16 21.30 -14.65
N ALA A 315 -10.89 21.54 -13.36
CA ALA A 315 -9.67 22.21 -12.91
C ALA A 315 -8.39 21.37 -13.15
N GLU A 316 -8.51 20.04 -13.22
CA GLU A 316 -7.37 19.15 -13.50
C GLU A 316 -7.12 19.03 -15.01
N ALA A 317 -8.14 18.62 -15.77
CA ALA A 317 -8.08 18.50 -17.22
C ALA A 317 -9.49 18.41 -17.81
N ASN A 318 -9.71 19.11 -18.92
CA ASN A 318 -10.91 18.91 -19.73
C ASN A 318 -10.99 17.47 -20.23
N SER A 319 -12.18 16.92 -20.42
CA SER A 319 -12.34 15.52 -20.86
C SER A 319 -13.53 15.30 -21.80
N PHE A 320 -13.51 14.20 -22.53
CA PHE A 320 -14.64 13.75 -23.36
C PHE A 320 -14.72 12.23 -23.40
N ARG A 321 -15.84 11.70 -23.89
CA ARG A 321 -16.06 10.24 -24.04
C ARG A 321 -15.95 9.81 -25.50
N VAL A 322 -15.16 8.78 -25.77
CA VAL A 322 -15.13 8.10 -27.08
C VAL A 322 -16.39 7.25 -27.24
N LYS A 323 -17.18 7.53 -28.27
CA LYS A 323 -18.38 6.73 -28.60
C LYS A 323 -17.99 5.33 -29.05
N GLY A 324 -18.71 4.31 -28.59
CA GLY A 324 -18.47 2.90 -28.93
C GLY A 324 -17.40 2.19 -28.09
N VAL A 325 -16.74 2.90 -27.17
CA VAL A 325 -15.84 2.28 -26.18
C VAL A 325 -16.58 2.19 -24.86
N SER A 326 -16.84 0.96 -24.40
CA SER A 326 -17.46 0.70 -23.09
C SER A 326 -16.40 0.54 -22.01
N GLU A 327 -16.68 1.09 -20.82
CA GLU A 327 -15.99 0.69 -19.59
C GLU A 327 -16.34 -0.78 -19.30
N GLY A 328 -15.36 -1.56 -18.85
CA GLY A 328 -15.53 -2.99 -18.67
C GLY A 328 -16.33 -3.32 -17.42
N VAL A 329 -17.67 -3.32 -17.49
CA VAL A 329 -18.56 -3.71 -16.37
C VAL A 329 -18.26 -5.15 -15.90
N LYS A 330 -17.83 -6.03 -16.82
CA LYS A 330 -17.41 -7.40 -16.49
C LYS A 330 -16.19 -7.48 -15.57
N LEU A 331 -15.39 -6.41 -15.43
CA LEU A 331 -14.23 -6.37 -14.55
C LEU A 331 -14.63 -6.19 -13.07
N HIS A 332 -15.78 -5.56 -12.80
CA HIS A 332 -16.22 -5.18 -11.46
C HIS A 332 -17.28 -6.15 -10.95
N GLN A 333 -16.85 -7.25 -10.36
CA GLN A 333 -17.76 -8.29 -9.88
C GLN A 333 -17.58 -8.48 -8.38
N VAL A 334 -18.65 -8.83 -7.69
CA VAL A 334 -18.61 -9.20 -6.28
C VAL A 334 -19.25 -10.56 -6.09
N PHE A 335 -18.64 -11.37 -5.23
CA PHE A 335 -19.04 -12.70 -4.87
C PHE A 335 -19.30 -12.70 -3.36
N THR A 336 -20.55 -12.91 -2.99
CA THR A 336 -21.00 -12.87 -1.60
C THR A 336 -21.38 -14.25 -1.12
N TYR A 337 -21.25 -14.46 0.18
CA TYR A 337 -21.40 -15.76 0.81
C TYR A 337 -22.33 -15.60 2.02
N PRO A 338 -23.65 -15.83 1.85
CA PRO A 338 -24.60 -15.70 2.95
C PRO A 338 -24.21 -16.59 4.13
N ALA A 339 -24.38 -16.07 5.34
CA ALA A 339 -24.10 -16.83 6.54
C ALA A 339 -25.11 -17.97 6.72
N PRO A 340 -24.65 -19.20 7.06
CA PRO A 340 -25.57 -20.30 7.31
C PRO A 340 -26.30 -20.07 8.64
N ALA A 341 -27.53 -20.60 8.73
CA ALA A 341 -28.28 -20.58 9.99
C ALA A 341 -27.46 -21.24 11.12
N GLY A 342 -27.36 -20.57 12.26
CA GLY A 342 -26.57 -21.03 13.41
C GLY A 342 -25.15 -20.43 13.49
N ALA A 343 -24.64 -19.81 12.42
CA ALA A 343 -23.37 -19.10 12.48
C ALA A 343 -23.43 -17.93 13.49
N PRO A 344 -22.36 -17.70 14.28
CA PRO A 344 -22.32 -16.59 15.22
C PRO A 344 -22.19 -15.26 14.46
N LEU A 345 -23.26 -14.46 14.48
CA LEU A 345 -23.33 -13.13 13.87
C LEU A 345 -23.30 -12.02 14.93
N LYS A 346 -22.88 -10.83 14.52
CA LYS A 346 -22.89 -9.61 15.35
C LYS A 346 -23.41 -8.44 14.50
N HIS A 347 -24.43 -7.74 14.99
CA HIS A 347 -25.21 -6.77 14.19
C HIS A 347 -24.98 -5.31 14.61
N ASP A 348 -23.75 -4.98 15.01
CA ASP A 348 -23.32 -3.62 15.33
C ASP A 348 -23.01 -2.76 14.08
N TYR A 349 -22.73 -3.42 12.94
CA TYR A 349 -22.50 -2.78 11.65
C TYR A 349 -23.43 -3.35 10.57
N ASP A 350 -24.02 -2.49 9.74
CA ASP A 350 -24.52 -2.91 8.43
C ASP A 350 -23.42 -2.64 7.38
N VAL A 351 -23.00 -3.68 6.66
CA VAL A 351 -21.99 -3.58 5.59
C VAL A 351 -22.66 -3.73 4.24
N TYR A 352 -22.43 -2.78 3.35
CA TYR A 352 -22.92 -2.79 1.98
C TYR A 352 -21.77 -2.67 1.00
N ILE A 353 -21.84 -3.43 -0.09
CA ILE A 353 -20.88 -3.37 -1.18
C ILE A 353 -21.58 -2.97 -2.48
N GLN A 354 -20.85 -2.27 -3.33
CA GLN A 354 -21.31 -1.91 -4.66
C GLN A 354 -20.12 -1.97 -5.62
N PRO A 355 -20.11 -2.93 -6.58
CA PRO A 355 -19.14 -2.89 -7.65
C PRO A 355 -19.27 -1.58 -8.43
N ARG A 356 -18.15 -0.99 -8.81
CA ARG A 356 -18.16 0.28 -9.52
C ARG A 356 -18.93 0.19 -10.83
N GLY A 357 -19.83 1.15 -11.07
CA GLY A 357 -20.71 1.17 -12.25
C GLY A 357 -22.03 0.40 -12.06
N HIS A 358 -22.20 -0.32 -10.96
CA HIS A 358 -23.47 -0.91 -10.57
C HIS A 358 -24.28 0.09 -9.73
N LYS A 359 -25.61 -0.03 -9.76
CA LYS A 359 -26.53 0.82 -8.97
C LYS A 359 -26.96 0.19 -7.66
N GLU A 360 -26.93 -1.13 -7.59
CA GLU A 360 -27.40 -1.89 -6.45
C GLU A 360 -26.30 -2.02 -5.39
N TRP A 361 -26.72 -1.96 -4.13
CA TRP A 361 -25.89 -2.22 -2.97
C TRP A 361 -26.26 -3.61 -2.44
N THR A 362 -25.28 -4.49 -2.29
CA THR A 362 -25.50 -5.82 -1.69
C THR A 362 -25.09 -5.75 -0.22
N LYS A 363 -25.97 -6.19 0.67
CA LYS A 363 -25.65 -6.30 2.11
C LYS A 363 -24.80 -7.55 2.35
N ILE A 364 -23.79 -7.42 3.21
CA ILE A 364 -22.90 -8.51 3.63
C ILE A 364 -23.16 -8.84 5.09
N ASP A 365 -23.21 -10.14 5.42
CA ASP A 365 -23.37 -10.61 6.79
C ASP A 365 -22.11 -10.33 7.63
N THR A 366 -22.33 -9.92 8.86
CA THR A 366 -21.29 -9.60 9.84
C THR A 366 -21.23 -10.70 10.90
N TYR A 367 -20.16 -11.47 10.88
CA TYR A 367 -19.88 -12.54 11.82
C TYR A 367 -19.25 -12.00 13.10
N MET A 368 -19.45 -12.72 14.20
CA MET A 368 -18.80 -12.43 15.49
C MET A 368 -17.47 -13.17 15.59
N ALA A 369 -16.43 -12.46 16.04
CA ALA A 369 -15.17 -13.05 16.48
C ALA A 369 -14.86 -12.60 17.91
N LYS A 370 -14.23 -13.48 18.70
CA LYS A 370 -13.58 -13.09 19.96
C LYS A 370 -12.11 -12.77 19.70
N VAL A 371 -11.59 -11.75 20.38
CA VAL A 371 -10.18 -11.33 20.39
C VAL A 371 -9.73 -10.98 21.81
N ASN A 372 -8.45 -11.12 22.14
CA ASN A 372 -7.91 -10.78 23.47
C ASN A 372 -7.24 -9.40 23.50
N ALA A 373 -8.01 -8.36 23.22
CA ALA A 373 -7.46 -7.06 22.93
C ALA A 373 -6.84 -6.35 24.16
N PRO A 374 -5.83 -5.49 23.96
CA PRO A 374 -5.29 -4.64 25.02
C PRO A 374 -6.36 -3.70 25.58
N ALA A 375 -6.42 -3.60 26.90
CA ALA A 375 -7.34 -2.73 27.66
C ALA A 375 -6.57 -1.73 28.56
N GLY A 376 -5.31 -1.48 28.23
CA GLY A 376 -4.36 -0.66 28.98
C GLY A 376 -2.95 -1.28 28.95
N LEU A 377 -2.01 -0.69 29.68
CA LEU A 377 -0.67 -1.28 29.83
C LEU A 377 -0.76 -2.59 30.64
N ASN A 378 -0.15 -3.66 30.13
CA ASN A 378 -0.11 -4.99 30.76
C ASN A 378 -1.50 -5.60 31.08
N LYS A 379 -2.57 -5.17 30.40
CA LYS A 379 -3.94 -5.62 30.66
C LYS A 379 -4.63 -5.95 29.34
N HIS A 380 -5.32 -7.08 29.32
CA HIS A 380 -6.05 -7.56 28.16
C HIS A 380 -7.47 -7.99 28.54
N LYS A 381 -8.38 -7.95 27.58
CA LYS A 381 -9.76 -8.36 27.77
C LYS A 381 -10.28 -9.06 26.52
N VAL A 382 -10.85 -10.25 26.72
CA VAL A 382 -11.62 -10.92 25.67
C VAL A 382 -12.82 -10.06 25.30
N THR A 383 -12.87 -9.66 24.03
CA THR A 383 -13.90 -8.78 23.48
C THR A 383 -14.45 -9.37 22.19
N GLU A 384 -15.73 -9.14 21.92
CA GLU A 384 -16.36 -9.55 20.67
C GLU A 384 -16.26 -8.41 19.65
N ILE A 385 -15.72 -8.73 18.48
CA ILE A 385 -15.62 -7.84 17.33
C ILE A 385 -16.45 -8.40 16.17
N SER A 386 -16.68 -7.55 15.17
CA SER A 386 -17.33 -7.96 13.93
C SER A 386 -16.29 -8.21 12.84
N TYR A 387 -16.55 -9.21 12.01
CA TYR A 387 -15.86 -9.37 10.73
C TYR A 387 -16.85 -9.69 9.62
N ALA A 388 -16.54 -9.24 8.41
CA ALA A 388 -17.28 -9.57 7.20
C ALA A 388 -16.30 -9.98 6.11
N PHE A 389 -16.76 -10.77 5.15
CA PHE A 389 -15.93 -11.15 4.01
C PHE A 389 -16.73 -11.31 2.73
N PHE A 390 -16.07 -11.01 1.61
CA PHE A 390 -16.58 -11.19 0.26
C PHE A 390 -15.41 -11.16 -0.72
N ASP A 391 -15.57 -11.74 -1.90
CA ASP A 391 -14.55 -11.66 -2.95
C ASP A 391 -14.97 -10.67 -4.02
N PHE A 392 -14.00 -10.08 -4.71
CA PHE A 392 -14.31 -9.20 -5.83
C PHE A 392 -13.19 -9.13 -6.87
N THR A 393 -13.56 -8.63 -8.04
CA THR A 393 -12.63 -8.20 -9.09
C THR A 393 -12.83 -6.71 -9.36
N GLY A 394 -11.76 -6.02 -9.75
CA GLY A 394 -11.79 -4.57 -10.03
C GLY A 394 -12.09 -3.72 -8.78
N ASP A 395 -12.90 -2.67 -8.93
CA ASP A 395 -13.23 -1.70 -7.88
C ASP A 395 -14.55 -1.99 -7.17
N VAL A 396 -14.57 -1.84 -5.85
CA VAL A 396 -15.79 -1.90 -5.04
C VAL A 396 -15.87 -0.73 -4.07
N PHE A 397 -17.03 -0.08 -4.04
CA PHE A 397 -17.39 0.79 -2.93
C PHE A 397 -17.84 -0.06 -1.77
N VAL A 398 -17.32 0.23 -0.59
CA VAL A 398 -17.74 -0.36 0.67
C VAL A 398 -18.38 0.74 1.50
N ARG A 399 -19.56 0.47 2.06
CA ARG A 399 -20.24 1.35 2.99
C ARG A 399 -20.50 0.59 4.29
N VAL A 400 -20.09 1.17 5.41
CA VAL A 400 -20.28 0.62 6.74
C VAL A 400 -21.14 1.59 7.54
N VAL A 401 -22.25 1.10 8.09
CA VAL A 401 -23.16 1.87 8.94
C VAL A 401 -23.08 1.34 10.37
N CYS A 402 -22.62 2.16 11.30
CA CYS A 402 -22.63 1.90 12.73
C CYS A 402 -24.07 1.98 13.27
N LYS A 403 -24.57 0.92 13.90
CA LYS A 403 -25.97 0.85 14.37
C LYS A 403 -26.18 1.42 15.76
N ASN A 404 -25.19 1.22 16.63
CA ASN A 404 -25.36 1.39 18.07
C ASN A 404 -24.54 2.56 18.65
N LYS A 405 -23.79 3.27 17.80
CA LYS A 405 -22.93 4.38 18.22
C LYS A 405 -22.76 5.39 17.10
N LYS A 406 -22.45 6.62 17.51
CA LYS A 406 -21.93 7.67 16.63
C LYS A 406 -20.41 7.70 16.73
N TYR A 407 -19.76 8.19 15.69
CA TYR A 407 -18.32 8.43 15.68
C TYR A 407 -17.99 9.78 15.04
N GLN A 408 -16.79 10.29 15.33
CA GLN A 408 -16.27 11.51 14.69
C GLN A 408 -15.32 11.19 13.56
N HIS A 409 -14.48 10.16 13.74
CA HIS A 409 -13.46 9.78 12.78
C HIS A 409 -13.47 8.29 12.45
N ALA A 410 -13.31 7.96 11.17
CA ALA A 410 -13.11 6.61 10.69
C ALA A 410 -11.72 6.46 10.03
N ARG A 411 -11.06 5.32 10.26
CA ARG A 411 -9.74 4.99 9.69
C ARG A 411 -9.78 3.57 9.10
N ILE A 412 -9.12 3.38 7.94
CA ILE A 412 -8.99 2.09 7.28
C ILE A 412 -7.52 1.68 7.31
N ARG A 413 -7.20 0.57 8.00
CA ARG A 413 -5.82 0.08 8.15
C ARG A 413 -5.61 -1.23 7.38
N PRO A 414 -4.41 -1.50 6.81
CA PRO A 414 -3.16 -0.75 6.98
C PRO A 414 -3.14 0.61 6.25
N ASP A 415 -2.61 1.64 6.91
CA ASP A 415 -2.53 3.03 6.40
C ASP A 415 -1.71 3.12 5.13
N TYR A 416 -0.66 2.28 5.02
CA TYR A 416 0.22 2.26 3.85
C TYR A 416 -0.53 1.99 2.53
N ARG A 417 -1.71 1.35 2.61
CA ARG A 417 -2.57 1.11 1.44
C ARG A 417 -3.21 2.39 0.89
N GLY A 418 -3.23 3.46 1.67
CA GLY A 418 -3.78 4.76 1.26
C GLY A 418 -5.29 4.75 1.05
N THR A 419 -6.01 3.84 1.71
CA THR A 419 -7.47 3.76 1.59
C THR A 419 -8.11 4.93 2.33
N ILE A 420 -8.84 5.77 1.58
CA ILE A 420 -9.47 6.97 2.12
C ILE A 420 -10.87 6.63 2.66
N ALA A 421 -11.05 6.84 3.96
CA ALA A 421 -12.37 6.84 4.60
C ALA A 421 -13.12 8.15 4.27
N GLN A 422 -14.27 8.02 3.62
CA GLN A 422 -15.22 9.12 3.41
C GLN A 422 -16.36 9.01 4.41
N GLU A 423 -16.36 9.88 5.40
CA GLU A 423 -17.43 9.98 6.40
C GLU A 423 -18.63 10.67 5.76
N LEU A 424 -19.74 9.94 5.59
CA LEU A 424 -20.97 10.48 5.01
C LEU A 424 -21.82 11.20 6.06
N ASN A 425 -21.75 10.72 7.30
CA ASN A 425 -22.36 11.29 8.51
C ASN A 425 -21.72 10.65 9.76
N ASP A 426 -22.25 10.97 10.95
CA ASP A 426 -21.78 10.50 12.26
C ASP A 426 -21.99 9.00 12.54
N SER A 427 -22.49 8.23 11.56
CA SER A 427 -22.73 6.79 11.69
C SER A 427 -22.39 6.00 10.41
N THR A 428 -21.99 6.66 9.32
CA THR A 428 -21.80 6.00 8.02
C THR A 428 -20.50 6.40 7.36
N VAL A 429 -19.61 5.43 7.14
CA VAL A 429 -18.36 5.61 6.40
C VAL A 429 -18.46 4.86 5.08
N GLN A 430 -17.90 5.46 4.04
CA GLN A 430 -17.75 4.84 2.73
C GLN A 430 -16.30 4.93 2.29
N PHE A 431 -15.79 3.90 1.65
CA PHE A 431 -14.46 3.92 1.04
C PHE A 431 -14.44 3.06 -0.22
N LEU A 432 -13.37 3.19 -1.00
CA LEU A 432 -13.20 2.46 -2.25
C LEU A 432 -12.00 1.52 -2.11
N LEU A 433 -12.19 0.26 -2.47
CA LEU A 433 -11.11 -0.70 -2.63
C LEU A 433 -10.88 -0.94 -4.12
N PHE A 434 -9.64 -0.74 -4.58
CA PHE A 434 -9.23 -0.94 -5.98
C PHE A 434 -8.81 -2.38 -6.28
N GLN A 435 -8.54 -3.16 -5.24
CA GLN A 435 -8.19 -4.57 -5.30
C GLN A 435 -8.53 -5.22 -3.96
N PRO A 436 -8.65 -6.55 -3.90
CA PRO A 436 -8.85 -7.25 -2.65
C PRO A 436 -7.70 -7.00 -1.65
N GLU A 437 -8.08 -6.54 -0.46
CA GLU A 437 -7.22 -6.21 0.67
C GLU A 437 -7.90 -6.65 1.98
N ASN A 438 -7.12 -7.14 2.95
CA ASN A 438 -7.63 -7.38 4.31
C ASN A 438 -7.47 -6.09 5.12
N VAL A 439 -8.58 -5.50 5.59
CA VAL A 439 -8.55 -4.19 6.27
C VAL A 439 -9.28 -4.19 7.61
N SER A 440 -8.84 -3.32 8.51
CA SER A 440 -9.54 -2.95 9.75
C SER A 440 -10.24 -1.61 9.55
N VAL A 441 -11.54 -1.55 9.81
CA VAL A 441 -12.33 -0.31 9.84
C VAL A 441 -12.50 0.10 11.29
N GLU A 442 -11.80 1.17 11.69
CA GLU A 442 -11.69 1.64 13.07
C GLU A 442 -12.41 2.97 13.25
N PHE A 443 -13.15 3.10 14.35
CA PHE A 443 -13.95 4.28 14.66
C PHE A 443 -13.42 4.94 15.93
N ASP A 444 -13.09 6.23 15.86
CA ASP A 444 -12.51 7.05 16.94
C ASP A 444 -11.27 6.40 17.60
N GLY A 445 -10.48 5.68 16.81
CA GLY A 445 -9.28 4.98 17.27
C GLY A 445 -9.54 3.71 18.08
N SER A 446 -10.80 3.25 18.17
CA SER A 446 -11.12 2.00 18.86
C SER A 446 -10.69 0.79 18.04
N ILE A 447 -9.88 -0.05 18.66
CA ILE A 447 -9.43 -1.33 18.11
C ILE A 447 -10.26 -2.54 18.56
N THR A 448 -11.16 -2.36 19.52
CA THR A 448 -12.01 -3.41 20.09
C THR A 448 -13.47 -3.27 19.66
N ASP A 449 -13.80 -2.13 19.07
CA ASP A 449 -15.10 -1.85 18.49
C ASP A 449 -14.89 -1.43 17.03
N ASN A 450 -14.25 -2.34 16.29
CA ASN A 450 -13.88 -2.24 14.89
C ASN A 450 -14.55 -3.33 14.07
N LEU A 451 -14.53 -3.16 12.74
CA LEU A 451 -14.94 -4.18 11.78
C LEU A 451 -13.70 -4.66 11.02
N LEU A 452 -13.41 -5.96 11.06
CA LEU A 452 -12.47 -6.57 10.14
C LEU A 452 -13.17 -6.90 8.83
N LEU A 453 -12.60 -6.46 7.71
CA LEU A 453 -13.13 -6.74 6.38
C LEU A 453 -12.11 -7.56 5.60
N PHE A 454 -12.44 -8.82 5.35
CA PHE A 454 -11.59 -9.73 4.59
C PHE A 454 -12.07 -9.80 3.15
N THR A 455 -11.18 -9.49 2.21
CA THR A 455 -11.52 -9.58 0.81
C THR A 455 -10.46 -10.34 0.04
N SER A 456 -10.91 -11.06 -0.99
CA SER A 456 -10.04 -11.90 -1.81
C SER A 456 -10.36 -11.74 -3.29
N LYS A 457 -9.42 -12.19 -4.13
CA LYS A 457 -9.79 -12.58 -5.49
C LYS A 457 -10.77 -13.77 -5.43
N PRO A 458 -11.64 -13.96 -6.42
CA PRO A 458 -12.57 -15.09 -6.42
C PRO A 458 -11.83 -16.40 -6.22
N ALA A 459 -12.39 -17.28 -5.38
CA ALA A 459 -11.86 -18.63 -5.20
C ALA A 459 -11.83 -19.39 -6.54
N VAL A 460 -10.97 -20.41 -6.62
CA VAL A 460 -11.06 -21.40 -7.70
C VAL A 460 -12.47 -21.98 -7.71
N GLN A 461 -13.09 -22.10 -8.89
CA GLN A 461 -14.43 -22.66 -8.99
C GLN A 461 -14.42 -24.14 -8.57
N MET A 462 -15.48 -24.61 -7.91
CA MET A 462 -15.58 -25.96 -7.37
C MET A 462 -15.35 -27.03 -8.45
N GLU A 463 -15.95 -26.86 -9.62
CA GLU A 463 -15.82 -27.80 -10.74
C GLU A 463 -14.39 -27.84 -11.29
N ALA A 464 -13.68 -26.71 -11.25
CA ALA A 464 -12.28 -26.65 -11.66
C ALA A 464 -11.38 -27.38 -10.65
N ALA A 465 -11.61 -27.17 -9.35
CA ALA A 465 -10.91 -27.89 -8.29
C ALA A 465 -11.18 -29.42 -8.34
N GLN A 466 -12.42 -29.82 -8.64
CA GLN A 466 -12.79 -31.22 -8.82
C GLN A 466 -12.07 -31.85 -10.01
N LYS A 467 -12.02 -31.15 -11.15
CA LYS A 467 -11.28 -31.61 -12.34
C LYS A 467 -9.79 -31.74 -12.06
N GLU A 468 -9.20 -30.79 -11.33
CA GLU A 468 -7.80 -30.87 -10.91
C GLU A 468 -7.54 -32.08 -10.01
N ALA A 469 -8.38 -32.30 -8.99
CA ALA A 469 -8.28 -33.46 -8.12
C ALA A 469 -8.37 -34.77 -8.92
N GLN A 470 -9.32 -34.87 -9.86
CA GLN A 470 -9.46 -36.04 -10.74
C GLN A 470 -8.22 -36.26 -11.61
N ALA A 471 -7.67 -35.19 -12.21
CA ALA A 471 -6.45 -35.27 -13.02
C ALA A 471 -5.23 -35.72 -12.19
N GLN A 472 -5.19 -35.35 -10.91
CA GLN A 472 -4.16 -35.75 -9.95
C GLN A 472 -4.45 -37.11 -9.28
N LYS A 473 -5.57 -37.79 -9.62
CA LYS A 473 -6.03 -39.04 -9.00
C LYS A 473 -6.22 -38.92 -7.48
N ARG A 474 -6.78 -37.79 -7.04
CA ARG A 474 -7.08 -37.47 -5.64
C ARG A 474 -8.58 -37.58 -5.39
N ASP A 475 -8.94 -37.97 -4.16
CA ASP A 475 -10.31 -37.91 -3.66
C ASP A 475 -10.78 -36.45 -3.60
N PHE A 476 -12.06 -36.20 -3.86
CA PHE A 476 -12.65 -34.87 -3.80
C PHE A 476 -13.83 -34.85 -2.83
N ILE A 477 -13.73 -34.06 -1.78
CA ILE A 477 -14.77 -33.87 -0.76
C ILE A 477 -15.30 -32.45 -0.90
N TYR A 478 -16.62 -32.30 -1.07
CA TYR A 478 -17.27 -31.00 -1.18
C TYR A 478 -18.22 -30.78 -0.02
N TYR A 479 -18.00 -29.70 0.72
CA TYR A 479 -18.93 -29.21 1.73
C TYR A 479 -19.73 -28.03 1.17
N GLN A 480 -21.04 -28.20 1.09
CA GLN A 480 -21.99 -27.17 0.69
C GLN A 480 -22.10 -26.07 1.78
N PRO A 481 -22.66 -24.89 1.45
CA PRO A 481 -22.99 -23.89 2.46
C PRO A 481 -23.85 -24.51 3.57
N GLY A 482 -23.51 -24.25 4.84
CA GLY A 482 -24.10 -24.95 5.97
C GLY A 482 -23.33 -24.78 7.27
N PHE A 483 -23.96 -25.13 8.39
CA PHE A 483 -23.35 -25.10 9.72
C PHE A 483 -23.06 -26.52 10.20
N TYR A 484 -21.80 -26.82 10.48
CA TYR A 484 -21.29 -28.16 10.76
C TYR A 484 -20.67 -28.21 12.16
N THR A 485 -21.07 -29.22 12.96
CA THR A 485 -20.72 -29.33 14.38
C THR A 485 -19.80 -30.50 14.72
N GLU A 486 -19.18 -31.11 13.71
CA GLU A 486 -18.20 -32.18 13.91
C GLU A 486 -16.97 -31.61 14.63
N ASP A 487 -16.56 -32.23 15.74
CA ASP A 487 -15.43 -31.73 16.55
C ASP A 487 -14.09 -31.81 15.81
N THR A 488 -13.88 -32.85 15.00
CA THR A 488 -12.64 -33.06 14.25
C THR A 488 -12.91 -33.75 12.92
N ILE A 489 -12.46 -33.14 11.84
CA ILE A 489 -12.56 -33.61 10.47
C ILE A 489 -11.18 -34.05 10.03
N ARG A 490 -10.95 -35.37 9.96
CA ARG A 490 -9.66 -35.94 9.57
C ARG A 490 -9.54 -36.00 8.07
N VAL A 491 -8.55 -35.28 7.53
CA VAL A 491 -8.29 -35.24 6.08
C VAL A 491 -7.13 -36.18 5.77
N LYS A 492 -7.40 -37.21 4.97
CA LYS A 492 -6.43 -38.26 4.60
C LYS A 492 -5.57 -37.82 3.43
N SER A 493 -4.49 -38.57 3.17
CA SER A 493 -3.65 -38.37 1.98
C SER A 493 -4.45 -38.39 0.67
N ASN A 494 -3.90 -37.75 -0.35
CA ASN A 494 -4.46 -37.70 -1.70
C ASN A 494 -5.91 -37.19 -1.73
N THR A 495 -6.21 -36.17 -0.92
CA THR A 495 -7.56 -35.61 -0.81
C THR A 495 -7.56 -34.11 -1.10
N THR A 496 -8.52 -33.66 -1.89
CA THR A 496 -8.90 -32.24 -2.04
C THR A 496 -10.25 -32.03 -1.36
N VAL A 497 -10.27 -31.20 -0.32
CA VAL A 497 -11.48 -30.73 0.36
C VAL A 497 -11.82 -29.34 -0.16
N TYR A 498 -13.04 -29.15 -0.66
CA TYR A 498 -13.56 -27.86 -1.09
C TYR A 498 -14.68 -27.40 -0.14
N LEU A 499 -14.46 -26.26 0.51
CA LEU A 499 -15.39 -25.64 1.45
C LEU A 499 -16.10 -24.47 0.76
N ALA A 500 -17.39 -24.63 0.46
CA ALA A 500 -18.17 -23.54 -0.13
C ALA A 500 -18.15 -22.29 0.77
N GLY A 501 -18.15 -21.11 0.15
CA GLY A 501 -18.45 -19.90 0.90
C GLY A 501 -19.85 -19.98 1.53
N GLY A 502 -19.96 -19.60 2.79
CA GLY A 502 -21.17 -19.82 3.59
C GLY A 502 -21.20 -21.18 4.32
N SER A 503 -20.09 -21.93 4.31
CA SER A 503 -19.90 -23.05 5.24
C SER A 503 -19.20 -22.60 6.53
N TYR A 504 -19.67 -23.09 7.68
CA TYR A 504 -19.12 -22.79 9.00
C TYR A 504 -18.95 -24.08 9.81
N PHE A 505 -17.76 -24.32 10.33
CA PHE A 505 -17.38 -25.51 11.09
C PHE A 505 -16.97 -25.10 12.50
N THR A 506 -17.51 -25.79 13.51
CA THR A 506 -17.10 -25.60 14.91
C THR A 506 -15.96 -26.52 15.34
N GLY A 507 -15.45 -27.37 14.46
CA GLY A 507 -14.33 -28.27 14.74
C GLY A 507 -13.10 -28.00 13.90
N THR A 508 -12.13 -28.91 14.04
CA THR A 508 -10.79 -28.79 13.49
C THR A 508 -10.62 -29.66 12.23
N PHE A 509 -10.04 -29.09 11.16
CA PHE A 509 -9.54 -29.88 10.03
C PHE A 509 -8.14 -30.42 10.35
N ALA A 510 -8.06 -31.70 10.69
CA ALA A 510 -6.83 -32.36 11.11
C ALA A 510 -6.14 -33.03 9.91
N ILE A 511 -4.97 -32.52 9.51
CA ILE A 511 -4.10 -33.13 8.50
C ILE A 511 -2.91 -33.75 9.25
N GLU A 512 -2.97 -35.05 9.46
CA GLU A 512 -2.00 -35.79 10.28
C GLU A 512 -1.46 -36.98 9.50
N ASP A 513 -0.13 -37.11 9.46
CA ASP A 513 0.56 -38.24 8.82
C ASP A 513 0.10 -38.44 7.36
N ALA A 514 -0.08 -37.34 6.63
CA ALA A 514 -0.72 -37.29 5.33
C ALA A 514 0.15 -36.64 4.24
N GLU A 515 -0.15 -36.95 2.98
CA GLU A 515 0.50 -36.32 1.83
C GLU A 515 -0.48 -35.94 0.72
N ASN A 516 -0.15 -34.91 -0.07
CA ASN A 516 -0.95 -34.45 -1.22
C ASN A 516 -2.37 -34.04 -0.81
N VAL A 517 -2.46 -33.08 0.11
CA VAL A 517 -3.73 -32.59 0.66
C VAL A 517 -3.98 -31.15 0.22
N SER A 518 -5.24 -30.82 -0.08
CA SER A 518 -5.65 -29.46 -0.39
C SER A 518 -6.96 -29.14 0.32
N ILE A 519 -7.01 -28.02 1.04
CA ILE A 519 -8.25 -27.43 1.56
C ILE A 519 -8.45 -26.10 0.84
N LEU A 520 -9.52 -25.98 0.06
CA LEU A 520 -9.79 -24.86 -0.83
C LEU A 520 -11.14 -24.22 -0.51
N GLY A 521 -11.30 -22.94 -0.84
CA GLY A 521 -12.60 -22.27 -0.85
C GLY A 521 -12.69 -21.12 0.16
N ARG A 522 -13.90 -20.86 0.67
CA ARG A 522 -14.20 -19.73 1.57
C ARG A 522 -14.98 -20.18 2.80
N GLY A 523 -14.69 -21.38 3.28
CA GLY A 523 -15.24 -21.89 4.52
C GLY A 523 -14.70 -21.16 5.75
N ILE A 524 -15.37 -21.34 6.88
CA ILE A 524 -14.96 -20.85 8.19
C ILE A 524 -14.77 -22.05 9.12
N ALA A 525 -13.60 -22.23 9.73
CA ALA A 525 -13.32 -23.29 10.68
C ALA A 525 -12.89 -22.69 12.03
N ARG A 526 -13.86 -22.50 12.93
CA ARG A 526 -13.66 -21.73 14.15
C ARG A 526 -14.28 -22.40 15.38
N PRO A 527 -13.52 -23.28 16.06
CA PRO A 527 -13.96 -23.87 17.31
C PRO A 527 -14.21 -22.83 18.40
N ALA A 528 -15.23 -23.07 19.22
CA ALA A 528 -15.62 -22.15 20.29
C ALA A 528 -14.50 -21.91 21.32
N ALA A 529 -13.63 -22.90 21.52
CA ALA A 529 -12.45 -22.79 22.39
C ALA A 529 -11.39 -21.81 21.86
N GLY A 530 -11.41 -21.47 20.57
CA GLY A 530 -10.53 -20.47 19.96
C GLY A 530 -9.12 -20.95 19.59
N TYR A 531 -8.88 -22.27 19.56
CA TYR A 531 -7.62 -22.90 19.15
C TYR A 531 -7.69 -23.40 17.69
N GLU A 532 -7.23 -24.61 17.38
CA GLU A 532 -6.96 -25.07 16.03
C GLU A 532 -8.23 -25.18 15.18
N GLY A 533 -8.39 -24.31 14.18
CA GLY A 533 -9.41 -24.50 13.14
C GLY A 533 -8.94 -25.47 12.06
N CYS A 534 -7.62 -25.56 11.89
CA CYS A 534 -6.94 -26.54 11.05
C CYS A 534 -5.55 -26.79 11.65
N HIS A 535 -4.91 -27.91 11.35
CA HIS A 535 -3.51 -28.15 11.66
C HIS A 535 -2.85 -29.08 10.65
N VAL A 536 -1.53 -28.99 10.54
CA VAL A 536 -0.72 -29.81 9.63
C VAL A 536 0.43 -30.45 10.40
N HIS A 537 0.31 -31.73 10.72
CA HIS A 537 1.30 -32.45 11.51
C HIS A 537 1.87 -33.63 10.71
N ARG A 538 3.20 -33.77 10.71
CA ARG A 538 3.93 -34.90 10.09
C ARG A 538 3.50 -35.17 8.64
N SER A 539 3.27 -34.11 7.87
CA SER A 539 2.62 -34.18 6.56
C SER A 539 3.43 -33.53 5.45
N LYS A 540 3.12 -33.86 4.19
CA LYS A 540 3.85 -33.37 3.01
C LYS A 540 2.94 -32.88 1.88
N HIS A 541 3.37 -31.89 1.11
CA HIS A 541 2.64 -31.39 -0.07
C HIS A 541 1.20 -30.99 0.30
N VAL A 542 1.07 -30.02 1.21
CA VAL A 542 -0.21 -29.55 1.73
C VAL A 542 -0.49 -28.13 1.24
N ARG A 543 -1.69 -27.88 0.73
CA ARG A 543 -2.15 -26.56 0.32
C ARG A 543 -3.43 -26.17 1.06
N ILE A 544 -3.44 -25.03 1.74
CA ILE A 544 -4.65 -24.45 2.36
C ILE A 544 -4.86 -23.07 1.73
N ASP A 545 -6.04 -22.84 1.16
CA ASP A 545 -6.34 -21.64 0.36
C ASP A 545 -7.70 -21.04 0.74
N GLY A 546 -7.69 -19.88 1.40
CA GLY A 546 -8.88 -19.04 1.62
C GLY A 546 -9.67 -19.27 2.91
N LEU A 547 -9.18 -20.12 3.82
CA LEU A 547 -9.88 -20.46 5.07
C LEU A 547 -9.86 -19.30 6.08
N ILE A 548 -11.00 -19.04 6.73
CA ILE A 548 -11.06 -18.19 7.93
C ILE A 548 -11.10 -19.11 9.14
N LEU A 549 -10.14 -18.97 10.05
CA LEU A 549 -9.94 -19.90 11.15
C LEU A 549 -9.49 -19.22 12.44
N ASN A 550 -9.40 -19.99 13.52
CA ASN A 550 -8.79 -19.53 14.76
C ASN A 550 -7.26 -19.64 14.69
N THR A 551 -6.69 -20.84 14.75
CA THR A 551 -5.23 -21.08 14.62
C THR A 551 -4.91 -22.21 13.64
N CYS A 552 -3.68 -22.23 13.09
CA CYS A 552 -3.19 -23.26 12.17
C CYS A 552 -1.71 -23.63 12.40
N PRO A 553 -1.41 -24.46 13.41
CA PRO A 553 -0.05 -24.91 13.67
C PRO A 553 0.44 -25.92 12.62
N ILE A 554 1.74 -25.86 12.34
CA ILE A 554 2.44 -26.77 11.42
C ILE A 554 3.63 -27.39 12.15
N GLY A 555 3.69 -28.71 12.24
CA GLY A 555 4.75 -29.44 12.95
C GLY A 555 5.26 -30.63 12.15
N GLU A 556 6.58 -30.87 12.16
CA GLU A 556 7.26 -31.96 11.45
C GLU A 556 6.81 -32.14 9.98
N SER A 557 6.51 -31.03 9.28
CA SER A 557 5.89 -31.07 7.95
C SER A 557 6.74 -30.41 6.86
N HIS A 558 6.58 -30.85 5.61
CA HIS A 558 7.39 -30.40 4.48
C HIS A 558 6.53 -29.96 3.29
N ASP A 559 6.91 -28.87 2.63
CA ASP A 559 6.18 -28.34 1.46
C ASP A 559 4.71 -28.05 1.79
N VAL A 560 4.50 -27.04 2.62
CA VAL A 560 3.16 -26.59 3.03
C VAL A 560 2.95 -25.15 2.57
N THR A 561 1.88 -24.93 1.82
CA THR A 561 1.44 -23.60 1.37
C THR A 561 0.15 -23.19 2.07
N ILE A 562 0.19 -22.05 2.75
CA ILE A 562 -0.94 -21.39 3.40
C ILE A 562 -1.19 -20.07 2.66
N HIS A 563 -2.22 -20.03 1.82
CA HIS A 563 -2.54 -18.88 1.00
C HIS A 563 -3.89 -18.30 1.42
N ASP A 564 -3.97 -16.98 1.58
CA ASP A 564 -5.22 -16.26 1.84
C ASP A 564 -5.98 -16.72 3.10
N VAL A 565 -5.26 -17.21 4.10
CA VAL A 565 -5.84 -17.66 5.37
C VAL A 565 -5.92 -16.51 6.36
N ARG A 566 -7.04 -16.42 7.10
CA ARG A 566 -7.23 -15.41 8.15
C ARG A 566 -7.38 -16.09 9.50
N SER A 567 -6.45 -15.81 10.41
CA SER A 567 -6.38 -16.35 11.77
C SER A 567 -6.84 -15.30 12.78
N ILE A 568 -7.86 -15.65 13.59
CA ILE A 568 -8.34 -14.81 14.70
C ILE A 568 -8.51 -15.64 15.97
N SER A 569 -7.71 -15.37 16.99
CA SER A 569 -7.71 -16.11 18.26
C SER A 569 -7.95 -15.19 19.48
N HIS A 570 -8.37 -15.81 20.58
CA HIS A 570 -8.65 -15.15 21.86
C HIS A 570 -8.20 -15.88 23.14
N PRO A 571 -7.95 -17.21 23.17
CA PRO A 571 -7.53 -17.84 24.42
C PRO A 571 -6.07 -17.48 24.74
N ALA A 572 -5.64 -17.73 25.99
CA ALA A 572 -4.22 -17.65 26.32
C ALA A 572 -3.43 -18.65 25.45
N TRP A 573 -2.22 -18.26 25.00
CA TRP A 573 -1.42 -19.06 24.06
C TRP A 573 -2.17 -19.38 22.76
N GLY A 574 -3.04 -18.47 22.34
CA GLY A 574 -3.76 -18.52 21.08
C GLY A 574 -2.89 -18.03 19.94
N ASP A 575 -1.77 -18.70 19.70
CA ASP A 575 -0.87 -18.38 18.60
C ASP A 575 -1.58 -18.57 17.23
N GLY A 576 -1.17 -17.86 16.19
CA GLY A 576 -1.81 -17.91 14.87
C GLY A 576 -1.30 -19.05 13.99
N LEU A 577 -0.25 -18.76 13.22
CA LEU A 577 0.28 -19.59 12.14
C LEU A 577 1.68 -20.09 12.47
N ASN A 578 1.79 -20.99 13.44
CA ASN A 578 3.05 -21.44 14.01
C ASN A 578 3.74 -22.50 13.16
N VAL A 579 5.07 -22.49 13.19
CA VAL A 579 5.92 -23.58 12.69
C VAL A 579 6.70 -24.17 13.86
N PHE A 580 6.65 -25.49 14.00
CA PHE A 580 7.39 -26.27 14.99
C PHE A 580 8.47 -27.15 14.35
N GLY A 581 9.28 -27.80 15.20
CA GLY A 581 10.43 -28.61 14.82
C GLY A 581 10.15 -29.64 13.71
N GLY A 582 11.19 -29.90 12.90
CA GLY A 582 11.14 -30.82 11.77
C GLY A 582 10.48 -30.24 10.52
N CYS A 583 10.04 -28.98 10.54
CA CYS A 583 9.41 -28.35 9.39
C CYS A 583 10.41 -27.82 8.36
N SER A 584 10.05 -27.93 7.07
CA SER A 584 10.80 -27.25 6.01
C SER A 584 9.97 -26.87 4.78
N HIS A 585 10.36 -25.80 4.08
CA HIS A 585 9.65 -25.29 2.90
C HIS A 585 8.20 -24.95 3.20
N ILE A 586 8.00 -24.03 4.15
CA ILE A 586 6.68 -23.55 4.53
C ILE A 586 6.48 -22.16 3.93
N PHE A 587 5.39 -21.99 3.19
CA PHE A 587 5.09 -20.75 2.50
C PHE A 587 3.72 -20.19 2.92
N TYR A 588 3.72 -18.97 3.46
CA TYR A 588 2.54 -18.20 3.77
C TYR A 588 2.42 -17.03 2.78
N ASP A 589 1.25 -16.86 2.16
CA ASP A 589 0.99 -15.73 1.25
C ASP A 589 -0.39 -15.11 1.50
N ARG A 590 -0.46 -13.79 1.56
CA ARG A 590 -1.70 -13.02 1.75
C ARG A 590 -2.49 -13.42 3.01
N VAL A 591 -1.79 -13.76 4.09
CA VAL A 591 -2.44 -14.14 5.34
C VAL A 591 -2.75 -12.91 6.20
N PHE A 592 -3.75 -13.04 7.06
CA PHE A 592 -4.06 -12.05 8.10
C PHE A 592 -4.06 -12.74 9.47
N CYS A 593 -3.36 -12.18 10.45
CA CYS A 593 -3.38 -12.68 11.82
C CYS A 593 -3.84 -11.58 12.77
N ARG A 594 -4.85 -11.87 13.59
CA ARG A 594 -5.16 -11.12 14.81
C ARG A 594 -5.22 -12.06 16.00
N THR A 595 -4.14 -12.11 16.79
CA THR A 595 -3.90 -13.22 17.70
C THR A 595 -3.76 -12.79 19.15
N SER A 596 -4.16 -13.68 20.04
CA SER A 596 -4.03 -13.55 21.51
C SER A 596 -2.73 -14.12 22.07
N ASP A 597 -1.76 -14.37 21.19
CA ASP A 597 -0.35 -14.65 21.42
C ASP A 597 0.38 -14.41 20.08
N ASP A 598 1.50 -15.09 19.81
CA ASP A 598 2.28 -14.91 18.58
C ASP A 598 1.47 -15.09 17.28
N CYS A 599 1.55 -14.12 16.35
CA CYS A 599 0.89 -14.25 15.04
C CYS A 599 1.51 -15.37 14.18
N THR A 600 2.84 -15.50 14.21
CA THR A 600 3.61 -16.50 13.47
C THR A 600 4.92 -16.77 14.18
N THR A 601 5.38 -18.02 14.12
CA THR A 601 6.59 -18.46 14.80
C THR A 601 7.44 -19.38 13.95
N ALA A 602 8.74 -19.42 14.26
CA ALA A 602 9.63 -20.50 13.86
C ALA A 602 10.27 -21.07 15.12
N TYR A 603 9.67 -22.14 15.64
CA TYR A 603 10.12 -22.89 16.81
C TYR A 603 10.78 -24.19 16.36
N ALA A 604 11.94 -24.52 16.91
CA ALA A 604 12.56 -25.83 16.69
C ALA A 604 11.85 -26.90 17.54
N THR A 605 12.57 -27.83 18.15
CA THR A 605 11.97 -28.89 18.98
C THR A 605 11.05 -28.31 20.06
N ARG A 606 9.74 -28.56 19.96
CA ARG A 606 8.71 -28.04 20.87
C ARG A 606 7.37 -28.76 20.68
N LYS A 607 6.57 -28.84 21.75
CA LYS A 607 5.20 -29.39 21.75
C LYS A 607 5.07 -30.80 21.10
N GLY A 608 6.09 -31.64 21.26
CA GLY A 608 6.12 -33.00 20.72
C GLY A 608 6.64 -33.11 19.29
N PHE A 609 6.96 -31.99 18.64
CA PHE A 609 7.63 -31.94 17.34
C PHE A 609 9.14 -31.74 17.53
N ASN A 610 9.96 -32.46 16.77
CA ASN A 610 11.40 -32.54 16.97
C ASN A 610 12.18 -32.12 15.73
N GLY A 611 13.34 -31.50 15.99
CA GLY A 611 14.32 -31.18 14.97
C GLY A 611 14.33 -29.72 14.54
N SER A 612 15.25 -29.46 13.61
CA SER A 612 15.51 -28.13 13.06
C SER A 612 14.37 -27.64 12.15
N VAL A 613 14.30 -26.32 11.96
CA VAL A 613 13.37 -25.66 11.04
C VAL A 613 14.15 -25.00 9.92
N SER A 614 13.69 -25.13 8.67
CA SER A 614 14.36 -24.48 7.53
C SER A 614 13.42 -23.97 6.44
N ASN A 615 13.84 -22.94 5.71
CA ASN A 615 13.13 -22.44 4.52
C ASN A 615 11.67 -22.05 4.82
N ILE A 616 11.49 -21.11 5.74
CA ILE A 616 10.17 -20.57 6.11
C ILE A 616 10.01 -19.21 5.46
N ARG A 617 8.91 -19.00 4.73
CA ARG A 617 8.65 -17.72 4.06
C ARG A 617 7.22 -17.26 4.31
N MET A 618 7.05 -16.01 4.71
CA MET A 618 5.76 -15.33 4.75
C MET A 618 5.79 -14.06 3.91
N THR A 619 4.76 -13.84 3.09
CA THR A 619 4.69 -12.65 2.24
C THR A 619 3.29 -12.08 2.01
N ASN A 620 3.22 -10.78 1.73
CA ASN A 620 1.99 -10.03 1.42
C ASN A 620 0.94 -10.05 2.55
N SER A 621 1.37 -10.05 3.81
CA SER A 621 0.52 -10.36 4.96
C SER A 621 0.35 -9.20 5.94
N THR A 622 -0.71 -9.28 6.75
CA THR A 622 -0.99 -8.30 7.81
C THR A 622 -1.01 -8.99 9.17
N LEU A 623 -0.25 -8.46 10.14
CA LEU A 623 -0.10 -9.05 11.47
C LEU A 623 -0.56 -8.07 12.55
N TRP A 624 -1.36 -8.58 13.47
CA TRP A 624 -1.93 -7.88 14.61
C TRP A 624 -1.78 -8.76 15.85
N ALA A 625 -0.76 -8.51 16.65
CA ALA A 625 -0.59 -9.20 17.93
C ALA A 625 -1.32 -8.44 19.03
N ASP A 626 -2.52 -8.89 19.40
CA ASP A 626 -3.24 -8.34 20.56
C ASP A 626 -2.53 -8.69 21.88
N VAL A 627 -1.74 -9.77 21.88
CA VAL A 627 -0.78 -10.16 22.93
C VAL A 627 0.49 -10.65 22.21
N ALA A 628 1.65 -10.44 22.84
CA ALA A 628 2.93 -10.99 22.40
C ALA A 628 3.42 -10.47 21.03
N HIS A 629 3.82 -11.34 20.10
CA HIS A 629 4.67 -10.95 18.97
C HIS A 629 3.94 -11.08 17.63
N PRO A 630 4.06 -10.07 16.74
CA PRO A 630 3.77 -10.25 15.33
C PRO A 630 4.66 -11.35 14.72
N ILE A 631 5.96 -11.36 15.02
CA ILE A 631 6.89 -12.37 14.53
C ILE A 631 7.84 -12.79 15.65
N LEU A 632 7.88 -14.08 15.97
CA LEU A 632 8.84 -14.65 16.94
C LEU A 632 9.62 -15.84 16.37
N ILE A 633 10.95 -15.77 16.42
CA ILE A 633 11.85 -16.83 15.96
C ILE A 633 12.67 -17.34 17.15
N GLY A 634 12.72 -18.66 17.34
CA GLY A 634 13.51 -19.30 18.38
C GLY A 634 12.70 -19.67 19.61
N VAL A 635 13.08 -19.14 20.76
CA VAL A 635 12.80 -19.55 22.14
C VAL A 635 13.15 -21.01 22.37
N HIS A 636 12.45 -21.93 21.73
CA HIS A 636 12.45 -23.36 22.02
C HIS A 636 13.33 -24.17 21.06
N GLY A 637 14.01 -25.17 21.60
CA GLY A 637 14.81 -26.14 20.86
C GLY A 637 15.24 -27.30 21.75
N ASN A 638 16.20 -28.09 21.28
CA ASN A 638 16.73 -29.24 22.02
C ASN A 638 18.17 -29.00 22.48
N THR A 639 18.40 -28.96 23.80
CA THR A 639 19.73 -28.76 24.38
C THR A 639 20.66 -29.95 24.18
N GLU A 640 20.14 -31.18 24.23
CA GLU A 640 20.91 -32.43 24.09
C GLU A 640 21.27 -32.72 22.63
N GLN A 641 20.34 -32.41 21.72
CA GLN A 641 20.52 -32.52 20.26
C GLN A 641 20.29 -31.15 19.62
N PRO A 642 21.29 -30.24 19.65
CA PRO A 642 21.14 -28.84 19.26
C PRO A 642 20.52 -28.62 17.89
N ASP A 643 19.37 -27.94 17.89
CA ASP A 643 18.65 -27.58 16.67
C ASP A 643 19.23 -26.34 15.98
N SER A 644 18.77 -26.10 14.75
CA SER A 644 19.02 -24.88 13.99
C SER A 644 17.74 -24.36 13.33
N ILE A 645 17.63 -23.04 13.21
CA ILE A 645 16.57 -22.36 12.45
C ILE A 645 17.26 -21.59 11.33
N VAL A 646 17.02 -21.97 10.09
CA VAL A 646 17.81 -21.51 8.93
C VAL A 646 16.94 -21.09 7.75
N GLY A 647 17.23 -19.95 7.11
CA GLY A 647 16.56 -19.56 5.87
C GLY A 647 15.12 -19.12 6.14
N VAL A 648 14.95 -18.12 7.02
CA VAL A 648 13.64 -17.57 7.36
C VAL A 648 13.47 -16.21 6.70
N LYS A 649 12.38 -16.01 5.95
CA LYS A 649 12.12 -14.75 5.23
C LYS A 649 10.70 -14.23 5.46
N TYR A 650 10.62 -12.98 5.93
CA TYR A 650 9.38 -12.19 5.99
C TYR A 650 9.49 -11.05 4.98
N ASP A 651 8.58 -11.02 4.00
CA ASP A 651 8.64 -10.07 2.87
C ASP A 651 7.29 -9.41 2.60
N ASN A 652 7.20 -8.08 2.59
CA ASN A 652 5.94 -7.37 2.36
C ASN A 652 4.90 -7.62 3.47
N ILE A 653 5.27 -7.35 4.73
CA ILE A 653 4.41 -7.49 5.92
C ILE A 653 3.95 -6.15 6.52
N ASP A 654 2.64 -5.99 6.73
CA ASP A 654 2.06 -4.85 7.47
C ASP A 654 1.82 -5.26 8.94
N ILE A 655 2.58 -4.71 9.87
CA ILE A 655 2.38 -4.90 11.31
C ILE A 655 1.55 -3.74 11.84
N ILE A 656 0.28 -4.00 12.14
CA ILE A 656 -0.69 -2.96 12.52
C ILE A 656 -0.93 -2.90 14.03
N CYS A 657 -0.49 -3.88 14.81
CA CYS A 657 -0.48 -3.76 16.27
C CYS A 657 0.49 -4.75 16.90
N GLN A 658 1.00 -4.37 18.07
CA GLN A 658 1.67 -5.26 19.02
C GLN A 658 1.33 -4.81 20.44
N SER A 659 1.16 -5.77 21.35
CA SER A 659 1.11 -5.55 22.80
C SER A 659 1.89 -6.63 23.56
N GLU A 660 3.20 -6.46 23.70
CA GLU A 660 4.09 -7.33 24.48
C GLU A 660 4.68 -6.56 25.68
N PRO A 661 4.36 -6.91 26.93
CA PRO A 661 4.96 -6.28 28.11
C PRO A 661 6.33 -6.84 28.55
N GLN A 662 6.73 -8.03 28.09
CA GLN A 662 7.95 -8.71 28.49
C GLN A 662 9.17 -8.10 27.81
N VAL A 663 9.93 -7.29 28.57
CA VAL A 663 11.11 -6.55 28.10
C VAL A 663 12.19 -7.48 27.51
N ASN A 664 12.27 -8.73 27.96
CA ASN A 664 13.26 -9.70 27.49
C ASN A 664 12.92 -10.37 26.15
N CYS A 665 11.79 -10.05 25.51
CA CYS A 665 11.46 -10.51 24.15
C CYS A 665 10.63 -9.51 23.31
N GLN A 666 10.61 -8.21 23.62
CA GLN A 666 9.54 -7.26 23.30
C GLN A 666 9.31 -6.83 21.82
N GLY A 667 9.93 -7.45 20.83
CA GLY A 667 10.03 -6.91 19.46
C GLY A 667 8.86 -7.26 18.53
N CYS A 668 8.48 -6.36 17.62
CA CYS A 668 7.61 -6.67 16.48
C CYS A 668 8.24 -7.78 15.61
N MET A 669 9.55 -7.66 15.40
CA MET A 669 10.41 -8.66 14.78
C MET A 669 11.35 -9.20 15.86
N ALA A 670 11.00 -10.35 16.46
CA ALA A 670 11.74 -10.93 17.56
C ALA A 670 12.52 -12.20 17.15
N ILE A 671 13.80 -12.25 17.51
CA ILE A 671 14.65 -13.44 17.50
C ILE A 671 15.17 -13.67 18.93
N VAL A 672 14.70 -14.71 19.57
CA VAL A 672 15.02 -15.03 20.96
C VAL A 672 15.70 -16.39 20.99
N CYS A 673 17.02 -16.46 20.89
CA CYS A 673 17.74 -17.72 20.71
C CYS A 673 18.07 -18.41 22.05
N GLY A 674 17.33 -19.47 22.39
CA GLY A 674 17.53 -20.32 23.58
C GLY A 674 17.76 -21.80 23.23
N ASP A 675 17.91 -22.67 24.22
CA ASP A 675 18.00 -24.14 24.12
C ASP A 675 19.08 -24.68 23.17
N ASN A 676 20.29 -24.08 23.19
CA ASN A 676 21.36 -24.37 22.26
C ASN A 676 20.99 -24.25 20.76
N ASN A 677 19.88 -23.59 20.42
CA ASN A 677 19.55 -23.30 19.03
C ASN A 677 20.66 -22.48 18.36
N LEU A 678 20.82 -22.66 17.05
CA LEU A 678 21.51 -21.71 16.19
C LEU A 678 20.50 -21.10 15.22
N VAL A 679 20.28 -19.79 15.30
CA VAL A 679 19.44 -19.06 14.33
C VAL A 679 20.36 -18.41 13.31
N ARG A 680 20.16 -18.68 12.01
CA ARG A 680 20.96 -18.05 10.97
C ARG A 680 20.22 -17.84 9.66
N ASP A 681 20.70 -16.92 8.83
CA ASP A 681 20.11 -16.62 7.52
C ASP A 681 18.64 -16.21 7.64
N VAL A 682 18.41 -15.06 8.31
CA VAL A 682 17.09 -14.49 8.53
C VAL A 682 16.97 -13.16 7.80
N THR A 683 15.93 -13.00 7.00
CA THR A 683 15.65 -11.77 6.25
C THR A 683 14.27 -11.22 6.59
N PHE A 684 14.25 -10.00 7.11
CA PHE A 684 13.07 -9.15 7.17
C PHE A 684 13.18 -8.13 6.04
N GLU A 685 12.23 -8.12 5.11
CA GLU A 685 12.28 -7.29 3.91
C GLU A 685 10.93 -6.62 3.64
N ASN A 686 10.93 -5.35 3.26
CA ASN A 686 9.71 -4.59 2.97
C ASN A 686 8.71 -4.74 4.13
N ILE A 687 8.98 -4.23 5.32
CA ILE A 687 8.05 -4.32 6.47
C ILE A 687 7.65 -2.93 6.91
N ARG A 688 6.34 -2.71 7.09
CA ARG A 688 5.78 -1.46 7.62
C ARG A 688 5.16 -1.74 8.98
N ILE A 689 5.60 -0.99 9.98
CA ILE A 689 5.15 -1.10 11.36
C ILE A 689 4.45 0.21 11.68
N GLU A 690 3.14 0.13 11.91
CA GLU A 690 2.33 1.25 12.30
C GLU A 690 2.39 1.48 13.83
N GLN A 691 1.45 2.24 14.38
CA GLN A 691 1.35 2.43 15.83
C GLN A 691 1.13 1.09 16.54
N ILE A 692 2.05 0.76 17.45
CA ILE A 692 1.93 -0.37 18.38
C ILE A 692 1.40 0.12 19.73
N HIS A 693 0.74 -0.78 20.47
CA HIS A 693 0.19 -0.47 21.80
C HIS A 693 1.27 -0.54 22.88
N GLN A 694 2.07 -1.61 22.87
CA GLN A 694 3.17 -1.82 23.80
C GLN A 694 4.21 -2.76 23.17
N GLY A 695 5.47 -2.34 23.08
CA GLY A 695 6.53 -3.15 22.47
C GLY A 695 7.68 -2.32 21.92
N CYS A 696 8.55 -2.94 21.14
CA CYS A 696 9.63 -2.29 20.40
C CYS A 696 9.68 -2.75 18.94
N ILE A 697 10.49 -2.08 18.11
CA ILE A 697 10.58 -2.36 16.67
C ILE A 697 11.18 -3.76 16.43
N LEU A 698 12.27 -4.07 17.13
CA LEU A 698 12.97 -5.35 17.00
C LEU A 698 13.56 -5.81 18.32
N HIS A 699 13.70 -7.12 18.46
CA HIS A 699 14.39 -7.73 19.59
C HIS A 699 15.23 -8.91 19.09
N MET A 700 16.52 -8.91 19.38
CA MET A 700 17.43 -9.99 19.06
C MET A 700 18.26 -10.32 20.28
N SER A 701 18.14 -11.54 20.80
CA SER A 701 18.89 -11.92 21.98
C SER A 701 19.24 -13.39 21.99
N VAL A 702 20.48 -13.71 22.38
CA VAL A 702 20.82 -15.06 22.85
C VAL A 702 20.50 -15.10 24.34
N VAL A 703 19.50 -15.89 24.72
CA VAL A 703 18.90 -15.81 26.06
C VAL A 703 19.12 -17.08 26.86
N TRP A 704 19.37 -16.92 28.15
CA TRP A 704 19.12 -17.95 29.15
C TRP A 704 18.07 -17.43 30.12
N GLY A 705 16.94 -18.13 30.19
CA GLY A 705 15.94 -17.92 31.22
C GLY A 705 15.33 -19.25 31.62
N GLU A 706 15.50 -19.64 32.89
CA GLU A 706 15.05 -20.94 33.43
C GLU A 706 13.54 -21.20 33.21
N LYS A 707 12.75 -20.15 33.00
CA LYS A 707 11.32 -20.25 32.70
C LYS A 707 11.01 -20.95 31.37
N TYR A 708 11.83 -20.69 30.33
CA TYR A 708 11.51 -21.12 28.97
C TYR A 708 12.62 -21.98 28.34
N ASN A 709 13.82 -21.97 28.92
CA ASN A 709 15.01 -22.59 28.35
C ASN A 709 15.77 -23.44 29.38
N THR A 710 16.38 -24.49 28.86
CA THR A 710 17.30 -25.40 29.55
C THR A 710 18.76 -25.02 29.32
N ALA A 711 19.07 -24.22 28.30
CA ALA A 711 20.39 -23.64 28.03
C ALA A 711 20.28 -22.34 27.22
N PRO A 712 21.32 -21.47 27.20
CA PRO A 712 21.38 -20.39 26.21
C PRO A 712 21.50 -20.90 24.78
N GLY A 713 21.05 -20.12 23.80
CA GLY A 713 21.29 -20.40 22.39
C GLY A 713 22.79 -20.40 22.02
N ARG A 714 23.16 -21.06 20.93
CA ARG A 714 24.54 -21.08 20.41
C ARG A 714 24.93 -19.77 19.72
N GLY A 715 23.98 -19.07 19.11
CA GLY A 715 24.21 -17.79 18.46
C GLY A 715 23.09 -17.35 17.54
N ILE A 716 23.19 -16.11 17.06
CA ILE A 716 22.36 -15.56 15.97
C ILE A 716 23.29 -14.99 14.91
N GLU A 717 23.21 -15.45 13.66
CA GLU A 717 24.16 -15.08 12.61
C GLU A 717 23.45 -14.71 11.30
N ASP A 718 23.99 -13.74 10.55
CA ASP A 718 23.51 -13.37 9.20
C ASP A 718 22.02 -12.95 9.16
N VAL A 719 21.71 -11.83 9.83
CA VAL A 719 20.37 -11.25 9.86
C VAL A 719 20.32 -9.98 9.02
N THR A 720 19.35 -9.89 8.11
CA THR A 720 19.14 -8.71 7.25
C THR A 720 17.78 -8.08 7.53
N PHE A 721 17.79 -6.78 7.79
CA PHE A 721 16.62 -5.91 7.85
C PHE A 721 16.68 -4.96 6.65
N ARG A 722 15.86 -5.19 5.62
CA ARG A 722 15.83 -4.38 4.40
C ARG A 722 14.49 -3.67 4.22
N ASN A 723 14.53 -2.37 3.94
CA ASN A 723 13.34 -1.55 3.70
C ASN A 723 12.30 -1.72 4.82
N ILE A 724 12.75 -1.48 6.05
CA ILE A 724 11.90 -1.54 7.25
C ILE A 724 11.48 -0.12 7.62
N ARG A 725 10.21 0.06 7.93
CA ARG A 725 9.62 1.38 8.17
C ARG A 725 8.80 1.35 9.44
N TYR A 726 9.10 2.22 10.38
CA TYR A 726 8.30 2.45 11.58
C TYR A 726 7.69 3.85 11.56
N TYR A 727 6.37 3.93 11.69
CA TYR A 727 5.59 5.19 11.68
C TYR A 727 4.91 5.50 13.02
N GLY A 728 5.02 4.60 13.98
CA GLY A 728 4.43 4.78 15.31
C GLY A 728 5.21 5.77 16.17
N LYS A 729 4.58 6.17 17.27
CA LYS A 729 5.18 6.92 18.36
C LYS A 729 5.44 5.98 19.54
N LEU A 730 6.42 6.31 20.37
CA LEU A 730 6.62 5.68 21.69
C LEU A 730 6.92 4.17 21.65
N ALA A 731 7.62 3.68 20.61
CA ALA A 731 8.19 2.33 20.71
C ALA A 731 9.25 2.32 21.83
N ASN A 732 9.25 1.25 22.63
CA ASN A 732 10.28 1.00 23.62
C ASN A 732 11.63 0.75 22.96
N MET A 733 12.67 0.71 23.79
CA MET A 733 14.02 0.38 23.35
C MET A 733 14.07 -1.03 22.76
N SER A 734 14.49 -1.11 21.50
CA SER A 734 14.85 -2.35 20.82
C SER A 734 16.19 -2.87 21.37
N VAL A 735 16.41 -4.17 21.32
CA VAL A 735 17.57 -4.81 21.93
C VAL A 735 18.25 -5.73 20.92
N ILE A 736 19.57 -5.66 20.83
CA ILE A 736 20.43 -6.64 20.15
C ILE A 736 21.50 -7.05 21.16
N ASN A 737 21.39 -8.26 21.72
CA ASN A 737 22.27 -8.68 22.80
C ASN A 737 22.71 -10.16 22.69
N GLY A 738 24.01 -10.39 22.51
CA GLY A 738 24.61 -11.72 22.67
C GLY A 738 24.67 -12.13 24.15
N TYR A 739 25.02 -13.39 24.41
CA TYR A 739 25.06 -13.94 25.76
C TYR A 739 26.45 -13.82 26.40
N ASN A 740 27.49 -14.27 25.69
CA ASN A 740 28.89 -14.19 26.12
C ASN A 740 29.84 -14.31 24.90
N GLU A 741 31.15 -14.37 25.14
CA GLU A 741 32.17 -14.47 24.09
C GLU A 741 32.02 -15.69 23.15
N GLN A 742 31.37 -16.76 23.59
CA GLN A 742 31.16 -17.96 22.78
C GLN A 742 29.78 -17.98 22.09
N ARG A 743 28.85 -17.14 22.52
CA ARG A 743 27.43 -17.16 22.14
C ARG A 743 26.99 -15.77 21.70
N LYS A 744 27.50 -15.37 20.54
CA LYS A 744 27.40 -14.01 20.00
C LYS A 744 26.22 -13.83 19.05
N ILE A 745 25.94 -12.56 18.75
CA ILE A 745 25.17 -12.16 17.56
C ILE A 745 26.16 -11.61 16.53
N LYS A 746 26.11 -12.08 15.29
CA LYS A 746 27.06 -11.67 14.23
C LYS A 746 26.35 -11.29 12.94
N ASN A 747 26.93 -10.34 12.21
CA ASN A 747 26.56 -9.97 10.85
C ASN A 747 25.10 -9.53 10.73
N VAL A 748 24.77 -8.42 11.41
CA VAL A 748 23.44 -7.81 11.34
C VAL A 748 23.47 -6.63 10.37
N ARG A 749 22.70 -6.71 9.30
CA ARG A 749 22.65 -5.68 8.26
C ARG A 749 21.32 -4.96 8.28
N PHE A 750 21.37 -3.64 8.35
CA PHE A 750 20.26 -2.74 8.12
C PHE A 750 20.44 -2.05 6.77
N GLU A 751 19.47 -2.16 5.88
CA GLU A 751 19.45 -1.63 4.52
C GLU A 751 18.14 -0.84 4.33
N ASP A 752 18.18 0.45 4.02
CA ASP A 752 16.99 1.33 3.94
C ASP A 752 16.09 1.25 5.19
N PHE A 753 16.71 1.34 6.38
CA PHE A 753 15.99 1.31 7.66
C PHE A 753 15.48 2.71 8.01
N ARG A 754 14.14 2.86 8.16
CA ARG A 754 13.47 4.14 8.37
C ARG A 754 12.65 4.18 9.64
N VAL A 755 12.87 5.25 10.41
CA VAL A 755 12.09 5.54 11.62
C VAL A 755 11.51 6.94 11.50
N ASN A 756 10.18 7.03 11.42
CA ASN A 756 9.44 8.29 11.30
C ASN A 756 9.98 9.21 10.19
N GLY A 757 10.19 8.63 8.99
CA GLY A 757 10.68 9.34 7.80
C GLY A 757 12.21 9.53 7.73
N LYS A 758 12.95 9.26 8.82
CA LYS A 758 14.41 9.37 8.82
C LYS A 758 15.06 8.05 8.41
N VAL A 759 15.87 8.07 7.35
CA VAL A 759 16.75 6.95 6.95
C VAL A 759 17.95 6.90 7.91
N ILE A 760 18.24 5.71 8.44
CA ILE A 760 19.28 5.46 9.44
C ILE A 760 20.43 4.70 8.80
N TYR A 761 21.61 5.30 8.77
CA TYR A 761 22.79 4.75 8.10
C TYR A 761 24.11 5.32 8.68
N ASP A 762 25.22 4.60 8.48
CA ASP A 762 26.45 4.81 9.26
C ASP A 762 27.14 6.16 9.03
N ASP A 763 27.08 6.68 7.81
CA ASP A 763 27.70 7.94 7.37
C ASP A 763 26.68 9.08 7.17
N MET A 764 25.59 9.08 7.94
CA MET A 764 24.55 10.11 7.79
C MET A 764 25.00 11.54 8.16
N PRO A 765 24.60 12.57 7.38
CA PRO A 765 24.88 13.95 7.67
C PRO A 765 24.44 14.36 9.08
N GLY A 766 25.31 15.05 9.80
CA GLY A 766 25.02 15.52 11.17
C GLY A 766 25.15 14.45 12.25
N LYS A 767 25.53 13.21 11.92
CA LYS A 767 25.90 12.20 12.93
C LYS A 767 27.20 12.60 13.63
N LEU A 768 27.17 12.63 14.95
CA LEU A 768 28.38 12.84 15.75
C LEU A 768 29.26 11.58 15.70
N LYS A 769 30.56 11.74 15.46
CA LYS A 769 31.48 10.60 15.26
C LYS A 769 31.58 9.65 16.46
N TRP A 770 31.28 10.13 17.68
CA TRP A 770 31.33 9.33 18.91
C TRP A 770 29.97 8.69 19.28
N TYR A 771 28.90 8.95 18.52
CA TYR A 771 27.61 8.26 18.67
C TYR A 771 27.60 7.01 17.77
N GLN A 772 27.01 5.94 18.26
CA GLN A 772 26.70 4.77 17.44
C GLN A 772 25.55 5.13 16.48
N THR A 773 25.49 4.48 15.32
CA THR A 773 24.34 4.66 14.41
C THR A 773 23.04 4.23 15.09
N ALA A 774 23.14 3.18 15.90
CA ALA A 774 22.06 2.66 16.72
C ALA A 774 21.43 3.74 17.60
N ASP A 775 22.17 4.72 18.13
CA ASP A 775 21.65 5.77 19.04
C ASP A 775 20.59 6.68 18.41
N TYR A 776 20.48 6.69 17.07
CA TYR A 776 19.48 7.48 16.34
C TYR A 776 18.17 6.75 16.10
N VAL A 777 18.09 5.53 16.64
CA VAL A 777 16.91 4.71 16.86
C VAL A 777 16.99 4.29 18.33
N PRO A 778 15.91 4.02 19.07
CA PRO A 778 16.09 3.50 20.42
C PRO A 778 16.55 2.03 20.36
N ILE A 779 17.77 1.71 19.89
CA ILE A 779 18.34 0.34 19.86
C ILE A 779 19.54 0.27 20.81
N TYR A 780 19.50 -0.66 21.76
CA TYR A 780 20.66 -1.07 22.54
C TYR A 780 21.41 -2.21 21.85
N ILE A 781 22.72 -2.03 21.63
CA ILE A 781 23.62 -3.07 21.13
C ILE A 781 24.58 -3.48 22.25
N GLY A 782 24.51 -4.76 22.65
CA GLY A 782 25.32 -5.33 23.71
C GLY A 782 26.77 -5.63 23.32
N SER A 783 27.61 -5.94 24.32
CA SER A 783 29.06 -6.17 24.17
C SER A 783 29.44 -7.42 23.37
N HIS A 784 28.51 -8.36 23.17
CA HIS A 784 28.74 -9.63 22.47
C HIS A 784 28.04 -9.66 21.10
N VAL A 785 28.01 -8.50 20.43
CA VAL A 785 27.45 -8.31 19.09
C VAL A 785 28.54 -7.80 18.15
N GLU A 786 28.68 -8.44 16.99
CA GLU A 786 29.73 -8.14 16.01
C GLU A 786 29.14 -7.83 14.63
N ASN A 787 29.80 -6.93 13.89
CA ASN A 787 29.48 -6.59 12.51
C ASN A 787 28.02 -6.13 12.31
N VAL A 788 27.61 -5.08 13.02
CA VAL A 788 26.34 -4.39 12.77
C VAL A 788 26.60 -3.24 11.82
N THR A 789 25.89 -3.20 10.69
CA THR A 789 26.06 -2.16 9.66
C THR A 789 24.73 -1.54 9.28
N PHE A 790 24.72 -0.24 8.99
CA PHE A 790 23.55 0.47 8.50
C PHE A 790 23.86 1.18 7.17
N THR A 791 23.10 0.84 6.13
CA THR A 791 23.31 1.30 4.75
C THR A 791 22.01 1.83 4.12
N LYS A 792 22.15 2.63 3.05
CA LYS A 792 21.04 3.26 2.34
C LYS A 792 20.30 2.31 1.40
#